data_AF-Q2JWX8-F1
#
_entry.id   AF-Q2JWX8-F1
#
_cell.length_a   1.000
_cell.length_b   1.000
_cell.length_c   1.000
_cell.angle_alpha   90.00
_cell.angle_beta   90.00
_cell.angle_gamma   90.00
#
_symmetry.space_group_name_H-M   'P 1'
#
loop_
_entity.id
_entity.type
_entity.pdbx_description
1 polymer ?
#
loop_
_entity_poly.entity_id
_entity_poly.type
_entity_poly.pdbx_seq_one_letter_code
_entity_poly.pdbx_strand_id
1 'polypeptide(L)'
;MSRLSGLLPPPAELPAPRAEAKAARQRPPLPQQPQLQRDPFALDPLASLSYVPAIMYHDVVAGRKEVWFDTTAAELRQHFEAIKQAGLIPIHIDQLYKHLRDGDPLPEKAILLTFDDAYLGLYENAYPLLKEYNYPATYFVQTGFVGVPTSKDHFTWDQMREMDASGLIDFAAHTVNHPPDLRVLDDARLRREVFDCKTKLEEELGHPIHYFAYPEGNRDERVKQYLAEAGYWMAFTMDPGFTGQSPNLLEVRRFNQFRITEAIIGARTFTLSRSPDYWLDVTQPLAPTDEVIDGVRILTIRGGRAATVHAERRYEVRTLAQRYQADAGINGSFFSIPWINSASNVMVGPVMAANHKTFIPGRPEDDKVVRGRPLVLLGRDRLRFVPFDPDTMTQLDNLRQLMPDVTDLFVAGLWLVKDGRALSPAEIDSFRLSSAAEFRPRAFFGVDDQDQVVIGVTKTHVNAAILASLLPKIGIREAVLLDSGFSTSLVYRGEILATGHAGPNQPSRPVPHAILLYDLTRLWREDPQQQASANSPGSQLEGLVQLLPSGDQEVAKAQLESILAGQRTLKRGERGPAVVAVQLGLSRLAAQQGRLDLLPSGPDGVYGNEVAQAVAELLLTDRVSGTESLAGGGETGSPQTTPTPLVAGTATLSRSRPWDGVLRVDAIDAQLLQRLLERVNLAPASVLVDTRLERPTWPLERKPTRKLLPRAALD
;
A
#
# COMPACT_ATOMS: atom_id res chain seq x y z
N MET A 1 59.68 42.63 14.77
CA MET A 1 58.51 43.54 14.65
C MET A 1 57.47 42.82 13.79
N SER A 2 56.19 42.69 14.10
CA SER A 2 55.40 43.02 15.29
C SER A 2 53.96 42.53 15.03
N ARG A 3 53.35 41.87 16.05
CA ARG A 3 51.99 42.12 16.55
C ARG A 3 50.81 41.79 15.60
N LEU A 4 49.81 40.99 15.92
CA LEU A 4 49.20 40.62 17.20
C LEU A 4 48.62 39.20 17.14
N SER A 5 48.96 38.40 18.15
CA SER A 5 48.33 37.12 18.48
C SER A 5 47.83 37.24 19.92
N GLY A 6 46.55 37.03 20.16
CA GLY A 6 45.99 36.91 21.51
C GLY A 6 44.64 37.59 21.67
N LEU A 7 43.56 36.79 21.55
CA LEU A 7 42.35 36.82 22.39
C LEU A 7 41.33 35.78 21.87
N LEU A 8 41.61 34.50 22.09
CA LEU A 8 40.60 33.44 22.12
C LEU A 8 40.95 32.46 23.26
N PRO A 9 39.99 32.07 24.12
CA PRO A 9 40.22 31.10 25.19
C PRO A 9 40.43 29.69 24.62
N PRO A 10 41.10 28.78 25.36
CA PRO A 10 41.30 27.41 24.91
C PRO A 10 39.96 26.67 24.77
N PRO A 11 39.85 25.68 23.86
CA PRO A 11 38.63 24.90 23.71
C PRO A 11 38.38 24.10 24.99
N ALA A 12 37.16 24.20 25.53
CA ALA A 12 36.71 23.36 26.62
C ALA A 12 36.71 21.89 26.16
N GLU A 13 37.40 21.03 26.90
CA GLU A 13 37.29 19.58 26.74
C GLU A 13 35.82 19.17 26.93
N LEU A 14 35.21 18.66 25.87
CA LEU A 14 33.92 17.98 25.94
C LEU A 14 34.09 16.71 26.80
N PRO A 15 33.25 16.49 27.82
CA PRO A 15 33.31 15.25 28.59
C PRO A 15 32.99 14.06 27.66
N ALA A 16 33.79 13.00 27.79
CA ALA A 16 33.58 11.75 27.07
C ALA A 16 32.12 11.27 27.24
N PRO A 17 31.48 10.75 26.17
CA PRO A 17 30.10 10.30 26.25
C PRO A 17 30.00 9.14 27.26
N ARG A 18 29.23 9.36 28.33
CA ARG A 18 28.78 8.27 29.19
C ARG A 18 28.00 7.29 28.33
N ALA A 19 28.46 6.05 28.28
CA ALA A 19 27.74 4.93 27.70
C ALA A 19 26.50 4.63 28.56
N GLU A 20 25.43 5.38 28.37
CA GLU A 20 24.09 4.92 28.73
C GLU A 20 23.63 4.02 27.59
N ALA A 21 23.63 2.71 27.86
CA ALA A 21 23.03 1.71 26.99
C ALA A 21 21.54 2.01 26.83
N LYS A 22 21.21 2.74 25.76
CA LYS A 22 19.84 2.89 25.28
C LYS A 22 19.44 1.52 24.75
N ALA A 23 18.84 0.70 25.61
CA ALA A 23 18.20 -0.53 25.21
C ALA A 23 17.14 -0.17 24.17
N ALA A 24 17.48 -0.36 22.90
CA ALA A 24 16.52 -0.32 21.81
C ALA A 24 15.47 -1.37 22.13
N ARG A 25 14.27 -0.93 22.54
CA ARG A 25 13.09 -1.78 22.51
C ARG A 25 12.92 -2.17 21.04
N GLN A 26 13.42 -3.34 20.67
CA GLN A 26 13.10 -3.97 19.40
C GLN A 26 11.57 -4.07 19.37
N ARG A 27 10.94 -3.35 18.45
CA ARG A 27 9.53 -3.58 18.13
C ARG A 27 9.41 -5.06 17.80
N PRO A 28 8.45 -5.79 18.38
CA PRO A 28 8.14 -7.13 17.88
C PRO A 28 7.82 -7.01 16.38
N PRO A 29 8.26 -7.96 15.54
CA PRO A 29 7.90 -7.96 14.13
C PRO A 29 6.38 -7.88 14.02
N LEU A 30 5.88 -7.01 13.13
CA LEU A 30 4.45 -6.90 12.84
C LEU A 30 3.90 -8.31 12.56
N PRO A 31 2.73 -8.67 13.13
CA PRO A 31 2.07 -9.91 12.74
C PRO A 31 1.89 -9.89 11.23
N GLN A 32 2.47 -10.88 10.54
CA GLN A 32 2.21 -11.06 9.12
C GLN A 32 0.70 -11.27 8.99
N GLN A 33 0.02 -10.39 8.23
CA GLN A 33 -1.34 -10.65 7.82
C GLN A 33 -1.39 -12.03 7.17
N PRO A 34 -2.49 -12.80 7.30
CA PRO A 34 -2.64 -14.01 6.50
C PRO A 34 -2.55 -13.58 5.04
N GLN A 35 -1.41 -13.85 4.41
CA GLN A 35 -1.24 -13.64 3.00
C GLN A 35 -2.33 -14.45 2.34
N LEU A 36 -3.30 -13.78 1.70
CA LEU A 36 -4.04 -14.41 0.61
C LEU A 36 -2.97 -15.10 -0.23
N GLN A 37 -2.97 -16.43 -0.29
CA GLN A 37 -1.97 -17.21 -1.01
C GLN A 37 -2.00 -16.75 -2.45
N ARG A 38 -1.14 -15.77 -2.76
CA ARG A 38 -1.01 -15.21 -4.09
C ARG A 38 -0.43 -16.31 -4.93
N ASP A 39 -1.11 -16.66 -6.02
CA ASP A 39 -0.62 -17.63 -7.01
C ASP A 39 0.89 -17.39 -7.22
N PRO A 40 1.74 -18.40 -6.98
CA PRO A 40 3.19 -18.27 -7.05
C PRO A 40 3.68 -17.79 -8.42
N PHE A 41 2.87 -17.99 -9.47
CA PHE A 41 3.20 -17.60 -10.84
C PHE A 41 2.45 -16.35 -11.32
N ALA A 42 1.57 -15.76 -10.52
CA ALA A 42 0.91 -14.51 -10.91
C ALA A 42 1.90 -13.33 -10.96
N LEU A 43 1.80 -12.54 -12.04
CA LEU A 43 2.52 -11.27 -12.16
C LEU A 43 2.07 -10.27 -11.09
N ASP A 44 2.96 -9.34 -10.76
CA ASP A 44 2.61 -8.17 -9.98
C ASP A 44 1.74 -7.22 -10.81
N PRO A 45 0.60 -6.74 -10.27
CA PRO A 45 -0.24 -5.79 -10.99
C PRO A 45 0.53 -4.57 -11.51
N LEU A 46 1.54 -4.09 -10.77
CA LEU A 46 2.32 -2.93 -11.21
C LEU A 46 3.30 -3.31 -12.33
N ALA A 47 3.92 -4.48 -12.23
CA ALA A 47 4.79 -5.00 -13.26
C ALA A 47 4.04 -5.29 -14.56
N SER A 48 2.74 -5.59 -14.48
CA SER A 48 1.89 -5.78 -15.66
C SER A 48 1.72 -4.51 -16.51
N LEU A 49 1.97 -3.34 -15.92
CA LEU A 49 1.94 -2.04 -16.61
C LEU A 49 3.30 -1.71 -17.27
N SER A 50 4.33 -2.52 -17.02
CA SER A 50 5.66 -2.29 -17.57
C SER A 50 5.80 -2.85 -18.99
N TYR A 51 6.53 -2.11 -19.82
CA TYR A 51 6.91 -2.48 -21.18
C TYR A 51 8.40 -2.79 -21.21
N VAL A 52 8.82 -3.83 -20.46
CA VAL A 52 10.21 -4.29 -20.47
C VAL A 52 10.39 -5.33 -21.58
N PRO A 53 11.18 -5.05 -22.63
CA PRO A 53 11.46 -6.03 -23.67
C PRO A 53 12.46 -7.09 -23.20
N ALA A 54 12.20 -8.34 -23.56
CA ALA A 54 13.18 -9.41 -23.55
C ALA A 54 13.47 -9.81 -25.01
N ILE A 55 14.73 -9.72 -25.44
CA ILE A 55 15.13 -10.04 -26.82
C ILE A 55 15.69 -11.45 -26.87
N MET A 56 15.18 -12.25 -27.80
CA MET A 56 15.61 -13.61 -28.07
C MET A 56 16.56 -13.64 -29.27
N TYR A 57 17.78 -14.07 -29.01
CA TYR A 57 18.80 -14.44 -30.00
C TYR A 57 19.01 -15.96 -29.95
N HIS A 58 19.62 -16.52 -30.99
CA HIS A 58 20.06 -17.91 -31.02
C HIS A 58 21.57 -17.90 -31.25
N ASP A 59 22.05 -18.26 -32.44
CA ASP A 59 23.48 -18.19 -32.73
C ASP A 59 23.94 -16.77 -33.12
N VAL A 60 25.22 -16.50 -32.81
CA VAL A 60 25.92 -15.30 -33.24
C VAL A 60 27.15 -15.69 -34.05
N VAL A 61 27.10 -15.45 -35.36
CA VAL A 61 28.14 -15.85 -36.31
C VAL A 61 29.04 -14.68 -36.70
N ALA A 62 30.33 -14.93 -36.92
CA ALA A 62 31.27 -13.90 -37.35
C ALA A 62 30.98 -13.38 -38.78
N GLY A 63 30.40 -14.23 -39.64
CA GLY A 63 30.24 -13.98 -41.06
C GLY A 63 28.81 -14.16 -41.56
N ARG A 64 28.62 -15.06 -42.52
CA ARG A 64 27.33 -15.27 -43.17
C ARG A 64 26.41 -16.10 -42.27
N LYS A 65 25.15 -15.67 -42.16
CA LYS A 65 24.07 -16.45 -41.54
C LYS A 65 23.87 -17.79 -42.24
N GLU A 66 23.77 -18.86 -41.47
CA GLU A 66 23.44 -20.20 -41.96
C GLU A 66 21.93 -20.38 -42.07
N VAL A 67 21.20 -19.84 -41.08
CA VAL A 67 19.74 -19.83 -41.02
C VAL A 67 19.21 -18.42 -40.82
N TRP A 68 17.94 -18.21 -41.14
CA TRP A 68 17.34 -16.87 -41.15
C TRP A 68 17.32 -16.20 -39.77
N PHE A 69 17.34 -17.00 -38.68
CA PHE A 69 17.35 -16.56 -37.29
C PHE A 69 18.75 -16.44 -36.66
N ASP A 70 19.83 -16.63 -37.43
CA ASP A 70 21.17 -16.28 -36.96
C ASP A 70 21.34 -14.75 -36.89
N THR A 71 22.22 -14.31 -36.00
CA THR A 71 22.65 -12.91 -35.93
C THR A 71 24.13 -12.84 -36.23
N THR A 72 24.56 -11.89 -37.06
CA THR A 72 25.99 -11.66 -37.27
C THR A 72 26.56 -10.83 -36.11
N ALA A 73 27.85 -11.00 -35.79
CA ALA A 73 28.51 -10.17 -34.78
C ALA A 73 28.39 -8.65 -35.10
N ALA A 74 28.38 -8.29 -36.38
CA ALA A 74 28.17 -6.92 -36.84
C ALA A 74 26.75 -6.41 -36.54
N GLU A 75 25.71 -7.21 -36.80
CA GLU A 75 24.32 -6.85 -36.45
C GLU A 75 24.14 -6.77 -34.94
N LEU A 76 24.72 -7.70 -34.16
CA LEU A 76 24.63 -7.65 -32.71
C LEU A 76 25.27 -6.37 -32.14
N ARG A 77 26.42 -5.96 -32.69
CA ARG A 77 27.05 -4.69 -32.34
C ARG A 77 26.14 -3.49 -32.67
N GLN A 78 25.48 -3.50 -33.83
CA GLN A 78 24.51 -2.46 -34.18
C GLN A 78 23.33 -2.41 -33.21
N HIS A 79 22.83 -3.58 -32.78
CA HIS A 79 21.80 -3.69 -31.77
C HIS A 79 22.25 -3.09 -30.43
N PHE A 80 23.46 -3.41 -29.96
CA PHE A 80 23.99 -2.88 -28.70
C PHE A 80 24.20 -1.37 -28.74
N GLU A 81 24.65 -0.85 -29.88
CA GLU A 81 24.77 0.59 -30.10
C GLU A 81 23.39 1.28 -30.11
N ALA A 82 22.38 0.68 -30.74
CA ALA A 82 21.01 1.21 -30.71
C ALA A 82 20.42 1.21 -29.28
N ILE A 83 20.64 0.15 -28.51
CA ILE A 83 20.27 0.07 -27.08
C ILE A 83 20.91 1.22 -26.30
N LYS A 84 22.22 1.42 -26.49
CA LYS A 84 22.99 2.49 -25.83
C LYS A 84 22.46 3.87 -26.19
N GLN A 85 22.25 4.14 -27.47
CA GLN A 85 21.78 5.43 -27.98
C GLN A 85 20.36 5.75 -27.52
N ALA A 86 19.50 4.74 -27.40
CA ALA A 86 18.15 4.90 -26.88
C ALA A 86 18.10 5.02 -25.33
N GLY A 87 19.23 4.82 -24.65
CA GLY A 87 19.37 4.89 -23.20
C GLY A 87 18.73 3.71 -22.48
N LEU A 88 18.64 2.54 -23.12
CA LEU A 88 18.18 1.32 -22.47
C LEU A 88 19.33 0.71 -21.64
N ILE A 89 18.96 0.09 -20.51
CA ILE A 89 19.88 -0.50 -19.55
C ILE A 89 19.64 -2.01 -19.54
N PRO A 90 20.57 -2.82 -20.07
CA PRO A 90 20.49 -4.26 -19.96
C PRO A 90 20.53 -4.72 -18.50
N ILE A 91 19.68 -5.69 -18.15
CA ILE A 91 19.50 -6.19 -16.77
C ILE A 91 19.73 -7.70 -16.70
N HIS A 92 20.06 -8.18 -15.50
CA HIS A 92 20.06 -9.61 -15.18
C HIS A 92 18.62 -10.16 -15.12
N ILE A 93 18.46 -11.45 -15.44
CA ILE A 93 17.15 -12.11 -15.42
C ILE A 93 16.51 -12.10 -14.03
N ASP A 94 17.34 -12.16 -12.98
CA ASP A 94 16.91 -12.08 -11.58
C ASP A 94 16.21 -10.76 -11.25
N GLN A 95 16.67 -9.67 -11.86
CA GLN A 95 16.04 -8.36 -11.70
C GLN A 95 14.68 -8.33 -12.40
N LEU A 96 14.57 -8.95 -13.57
CA LEU A 96 13.29 -9.09 -14.26
C LEU A 96 12.31 -9.96 -13.45
N TYR A 97 12.76 -11.08 -12.90
CA TYR A 97 11.91 -11.95 -12.08
C TYR A 97 11.36 -11.18 -10.87
N LYS A 98 12.23 -10.52 -10.09
CA LYS A 98 11.81 -9.73 -8.92
C LYS A 98 10.87 -8.60 -9.32
N HIS A 99 11.07 -7.99 -10.48
CA HIS A 99 10.14 -7.01 -11.02
C HIS A 99 8.77 -7.63 -11.32
N LEU A 100 8.74 -8.68 -12.13
CA LEU A 100 7.49 -9.33 -12.55
C LEU A 100 6.75 -10.01 -11.40
N ARG A 101 7.46 -10.54 -10.41
CA ARG A 101 6.89 -11.23 -9.25
C ARG A 101 6.47 -10.27 -8.15
N ASP A 102 7.37 -9.39 -7.75
CA ASP A 102 7.24 -8.59 -6.52
C ASP A 102 7.06 -7.08 -6.80
N GLY A 103 7.12 -6.66 -8.07
CA GLY A 103 7.08 -5.25 -8.45
C GLY A 103 8.35 -4.50 -8.08
N ASP A 104 9.48 -5.19 -7.89
CA ASP A 104 10.75 -4.56 -7.55
C ASP A 104 11.18 -3.58 -8.66
N PRO A 105 11.78 -2.43 -8.32
CA PRO A 105 12.08 -1.40 -9.29
C PRO A 105 13.17 -1.86 -10.26
N LEU A 106 12.96 -1.55 -11.54
CA LEU A 106 13.95 -1.67 -12.60
C LEU A 106 14.38 -0.27 -13.08
N PRO A 107 15.53 -0.15 -13.77
CA PRO A 107 15.89 1.09 -14.44
C PRO A 107 14.80 1.52 -15.42
N GLU A 108 14.58 2.83 -15.59
CA GLU A 108 13.46 3.42 -16.36
C GLU A 108 13.30 2.87 -17.80
N LYS A 109 14.40 2.38 -18.39
CA LYS A 109 14.44 1.77 -19.71
C LYS A 109 15.16 0.42 -19.68
N ALA A 110 14.68 -0.51 -18.88
CA ALA A 110 15.30 -1.83 -18.78
C ALA A 110 15.11 -2.67 -20.07
N ILE A 111 16.06 -3.56 -20.35
CA ILE A 111 15.96 -4.57 -21.42
C ILE A 111 16.63 -5.87 -20.97
N LEU A 112 16.02 -7.02 -21.23
CA LEU A 112 16.66 -8.32 -21.02
C LEU A 112 17.21 -8.84 -22.36
N LEU A 113 18.47 -9.28 -22.37
CA LEU A 113 19.10 -9.92 -23.52
C LEU A 113 19.17 -11.42 -23.25
N THR A 114 18.55 -12.23 -24.12
CA THR A 114 18.49 -13.68 -23.99
C THR A 114 19.04 -14.38 -25.23
N PHE A 115 19.74 -15.48 -25.04
CA PHE A 115 20.34 -16.29 -26.10
C PHE A 115 20.03 -17.76 -25.86
N ASP A 116 19.45 -18.42 -26.86
CA ASP A 116 19.02 -19.82 -26.76
C ASP A 116 20.08 -20.76 -27.42
N ASP A 117 19.94 -22.05 -27.16
CA ASP A 117 20.65 -23.19 -27.80
C ASP A 117 22.13 -23.43 -27.46
N ALA A 118 22.82 -22.54 -26.75
CA ALA A 118 24.22 -22.75 -26.33
C ALA A 118 25.25 -22.98 -27.48
N TYR A 119 24.99 -22.44 -28.67
CA TYR A 119 25.93 -22.51 -29.79
C TYR A 119 27.29 -21.86 -29.46
N LEU A 120 28.36 -22.38 -30.07
CA LEU A 120 29.73 -21.90 -29.84
C LEU A 120 29.91 -20.42 -30.21
N GLY A 121 29.15 -19.92 -31.19
CA GLY A 121 29.15 -18.51 -31.57
C GLY A 121 28.75 -17.56 -30.43
N LEU A 122 28.00 -18.05 -29.43
CA LEU A 122 27.74 -17.28 -28.21
C LEU A 122 29.00 -17.00 -27.41
N TYR A 123 29.89 -17.98 -27.26
CA TYR A 123 31.17 -17.80 -26.58
C TYR A 123 32.17 -17.01 -27.44
N GLU A 124 32.27 -17.33 -28.72
CA GLU A 124 33.30 -16.75 -29.59
C GLU A 124 32.97 -15.33 -30.08
N ASN A 125 31.68 -15.02 -30.29
CA ASN A 125 31.26 -13.77 -30.94
C ASN A 125 30.37 -12.90 -30.03
N ALA A 126 29.41 -13.47 -29.31
CA ALA A 126 28.50 -12.70 -28.47
C ALA A 126 29.15 -12.25 -27.15
N TYR A 127 29.79 -13.16 -26.42
CA TYR A 127 30.41 -12.90 -25.12
C TYR A 127 31.49 -11.80 -25.15
N PRO A 128 32.39 -11.71 -26.16
CA PRO A 128 33.32 -10.59 -26.27
C PRO A 128 32.62 -9.23 -26.42
N LEU A 129 31.51 -9.17 -27.18
CA LEU A 129 30.71 -7.95 -27.33
C LEU A 129 30.00 -7.59 -26.03
N LEU A 130 29.43 -8.57 -25.32
CA LEU A 130 28.80 -8.35 -24.01
C LEU A 130 29.80 -7.80 -22.99
N LYS A 131 31.04 -8.31 -22.98
CA LYS A 131 32.15 -7.75 -22.17
C LYS A 131 32.52 -6.34 -22.57
N GLU A 132 32.64 -6.07 -23.87
CA GLU A 132 33.00 -4.74 -24.39
C GLU A 132 31.99 -3.65 -23.97
N TYR A 133 30.70 -3.99 -24.01
CA TYR A 133 29.62 -3.07 -23.63
C TYR A 133 29.26 -3.13 -22.15
N ASN A 134 29.80 -4.08 -21.39
CA ASN A 134 29.42 -4.41 -20.02
C ASN A 134 27.91 -4.64 -19.88
N TYR A 135 27.36 -5.45 -20.79
CA TYR A 135 25.94 -5.78 -20.84
C TYR A 135 25.70 -7.17 -20.25
N PRO A 136 24.87 -7.30 -19.20
CA PRO A 136 24.43 -8.61 -18.74
C PRO A 136 23.52 -9.28 -19.77
N ALA A 137 23.54 -10.61 -19.79
CA ALA A 137 22.70 -11.43 -20.65
C ALA A 137 22.38 -12.78 -20.01
N THR A 138 21.37 -13.47 -20.52
CA THR A 138 20.98 -14.80 -20.07
C THR A 138 21.09 -15.82 -21.20
N TYR A 139 21.78 -16.93 -20.95
CA TYR A 139 21.91 -18.04 -21.91
C TYR A 139 21.03 -19.21 -21.46
N PHE A 140 20.10 -19.62 -22.32
CA PHE A 140 19.26 -20.80 -22.13
C PHE A 140 19.94 -22.03 -22.74
N VAL A 141 20.28 -23.00 -21.90
CA VAL A 141 21.21 -24.08 -22.25
C VAL A 141 20.53 -25.44 -22.32
N GLN A 142 20.79 -26.10 -23.45
CA GLN A 142 20.40 -27.48 -23.73
C GLN A 142 21.55 -28.42 -23.37
N THR A 143 21.44 -29.09 -22.21
CA THR A 143 22.60 -29.75 -21.56
C THR A 143 23.15 -30.96 -22.32
N GLY A 144 22.36 -31.57 -23.19
CA GLY A 144 22.77 -32.73 -24.01
C GLY A 144 23.77 -32.39 -25.11
N PHE A 145 23.95 -31.11 -25.43
CA PHE A 145 24.82 -30.66 -26.52
C PHE A 145 26.13 -30.00 -26.05
N VAL A 146 26.19 -29.55 -24.80
CA VAL A 146 27.34 -28.83 -24.24
C VAL A 146 28.59 -29.71 -24.26
N GLY A 147 29.64 -29.27 -24.96
CA GLY A 147 30.87 -30.02 -25.14
C GLY A 147 30.73 -31.32 -25.94
N VAL A 148 29.60 -31.54 -26.62
CA VAL A 148 29.35 -32.73 -27.46
C VAL A 148 29.49 -32.34 -28.93
N PRO A 149 30.33 -33.04 -29.72
CA PRO A 149 30.42 -32.79 -31.16
C PRO A 149 29.08 -33.10 -31.85
N THR A 150 28.48 -32.09 -32.48
CA THR A 150 27.27 -32.25 -33.30
C THR A 150 27.46 -31.61 -34.68
N SER A 151 26.40 -31.51 -35.49
CA SER A 151 26.47 -30.80 -36.77
C SER A 151 26.74 -29.29 -36.62
N LYS A 152 26.45 -28.73 -35.45
CA LYS A 152 26.74 -27.33 -35.11
C LYS A 152 27.44 -27.29 -33.75
N ASP A 153 28.54 -26.57 -33.67
CA ASP A 153 29.34 -26.56 -32.45
C ASP A 153 28.63 -25.81 -31.31
N HIS A 154 28.80 -26.31 -30.11
CA HIS A 154 28.29 -25.74 -28.86
C HIS A 154 29.47 -25.42 -27.95
N PHE A 155 29.32 -24.43 -27.07
CA PHE A 155 30.38 -24.16 -26.09
C PHE A 155 30.54 -25.33 -25.10
N THR A 156 31.71 -25.42 -24.48
CA THR A 156 32.04 -26.44 -23.49
C THR A 156 31.63 -26.02 -22.08
N TRP A 157 31.60 -26.99 -21.15
CA TRP A 157 31.36 -26.70 -19.72
C TRP A 157 32.41 -25.75 -19.13
N ASP A 158 33.67 -25.82 -19.56
CA ASP A 158 34.72 -24.92 -19.07
C ASP A 158 34.52 -23.49 -19.56
N GLN A 159 34.10 -23.31 -20.82
CA GLN A 159 33.73 -22.00 -21.37
C GLN A 159 32.49 -21.43 -20.66
N MET A 160 31.54 -22.29 -20.32
CA MET A 160 30.35 -21.91 -19.56
C MET A 160 30.71 -21.39 -18.16
N ARG A 161 31.58 -22.10 -17.42
CA ARG A 161 32.09 -21.64 -16.11
C ARG A 161 32.88 -20.33 -16.20
N GLU A 162 33.65 -20.13 -17.28
CA GLU A 162 34.35 -18.86 -17.52
C GLU A 162 33.36 -17.71 -17.67
N MET A 163 32.30 -17.90 -18.45
CA MET A 163 31.25 -16.92 -18.65
C MET A 163 30.47 -16.64 -17.36
N ASP A 164 30.16 -17.67 -16.58
CA ASP A 164 29.46 -17.55 -15.29
C ASP A 164 30.30 -16.74 -14.27
N ALA A 165 31.58 -17.10 -14.13
CA ALA A 165 32.51 -16.43 -13.23
C ALA A 165 32.77 -14.95 -13.58
N SER A 166 32.42 -14.51 -14.79
CA SER A 166 32.49 -13.10 -15.19
C SER A 166 31.46 -12.22 -14.50
N GLY A 167 30.36 -12.82 -14.01
CA GLY A 167 29.21 -12.10 -13.47
C GLY A 167 28.38 -11.35 -14.52
N LEU A 168 28.65 -11.53 -15.82
CA LEU A 168 27.86 -10.94 -16.91
C LEU A 168 26.80 -11.89 -17.47
N ILE A 169 27.05 -13.20 -17.45
CA ILE A 169 26.18 -14.19 -18.09
C ILE A 169 25.45 -14.99 -17.02
N ASP A 170 24.12 -14.87 -17.01
CA ASP A 170 23.25 -15.75 -16.25
C ASP A 170 22.95 -17.01 -17.07
N PHE A 171 22.96 -18.19 -16.45
CA PHE A 171 22.58 -19.43 -17.13
C PHE A 171 21.21 -19.95 -16.68
N ALA A 172 20.45 -20.47 -17.64
CA ALA A 172 19.10 -20.98 -17.45
C ALA A 172 18.86 -22.25 -18.29
N ALA A 173 17.80 -22.98 -17.99
CA ALA A 173 17.53 -24.28 -18.62
C ALA A 173 16.80 -24.17 -19.97
N HIS A 174 17.17 -25.04 -20.92
CA HIS A 174 16.52 -25.18 -22.22
C HIS A 174 16.33 -26.65 -22.61
N THR A 175 15.92 -27.48 -21.65
CA THR A 175 15.80 -28.95 -21.75
C THR A 175 17.14 -29.69 -21.90
N VAL A 176 17.11 -31.02 -22.01
CA VAL A 176 18.32 -31.82 -22.25
C VAL A 176 18.61 -31.88 -23.74
N ASN A 177 17.63 -32.28 -24.56
CA ASN A 177 17.83 -32.63 -25.97
C ASN A 177 17.04 -31.74 -26.94
N HIS A 178 16.43 -30.65 -26.47
CA HIS A 178 15.66 -29.71 -27.31
C HIS A 178 14.56 -30.40 -28.15
N PRO A 179 13.61 -31.13 -27.53
CA PRO A 179 12.46 -31.66 -28.25
C PRO A 179 11.60 -30.50 -28.80
N PRO A 180 11.26 -30.46 -30.10
CA PRO A 180 10.51 -29.36 -30.71
C PRO A 180 9.16 -29.07 -30.04
N ASP A 181 8.52 -30.09 -29.47
CA ASP A 181 7.25 -29.95 -28.77
C ASP A 181 7.21 -30.80 -27.50
N LEU A 182 7.23 -30.15 -26.34
CA LEU A 182 7.14 -30.82 -25.04
C LEU A 182 5.77 -31.46 -24.79
N ARG A 183 4.71 -30.98 -25.45
CA ARG A 183 3.32 -31.43 -25.21
C ARG A 183 3.10 -32.87 -25.67
N VAL A 184 3.85 -33.32 -26.68
CA VAL A 184 3.71 -34.66 -27.27
C VAL A 184 4.56 -35.73 -26.58
N LEU A 185 5.41 -35.34 -25.63
CA LEU A 185 6.25 -36.28 -24.89
C LEU A 185 5.44 -37.05 -23.85
N ASP A 186 5.80 -38.32 -23.64
CA ASP A 186 5.36 -39.06 -22.47
C ASP A 186 5.94 -38.46 -21.17
N ASP A 187 5.34 -38.78 -20.04
CA ASP A 187 5.70 -38.22 -18.72
C ASP A 187 7.15 -38.51 -18.32
N ALA A 188 7.67 -39.70 -18.66
CA ALA A 188 9.03 -40.08 -18.33
C ALA A 188 10.05 -39.22 -19.09
N ARG A 189 9.83 -39.02 -20.40
CA ARG A 189 10.67 -38.15 -21.24
C ARG A 189 10.53 -36.69 -20.83
N LEU A 190 9.32 -36.19 -20.63
CA LEU A 190 9.09 -34.80 -20.21
C LEU A 190 9.79 -34.51 -18.87
N ARG A 191 9.67 -35.42 -17.89
CA ARG A 191 10.38 -35.31 -16.63
C ARG A 191 11.89 -35.25 -16.82
N ARG A 192 12.44 -36.14 -17.65
CA ARG A 192 13.88 -36.16 -17.95
C ARG A 192 14.35 -34.84 -18.57
N GLU A 193 13.64 -34.35 -19.57
CA GLU A 193 13.98 -33.11 -20.26
C GLU A 193 13.98 -31.90 -19.32
N VAL A 194 13.06 -31.84 -18.35
CA VAL A 194 12.91 -30.70 -17.43
C VAL A 194 13.85 -30.80 -16.21
N PHE A 195 13.90 -31.97 -15.57
CA PHE A 195 14.61 -32.15 -14.29
C PHE A 195 16.10 -32.43 -14.50
N ASP A 196 16.46 -33.34 -15.41
CA ASP A 196 17.89 -33.70 -15.60
C ASP A 196 18.68 -32.51 -16.15
N CYS A 197 18.05 -31.68 -17.00
CA CYS A 197 18.64 -30.42 -17.48
C CYS A 197 19.00 -29.50 -16.29
N LYS A 198 18.05 -29.28 -15.38
CA LYS A 198 18.25 -28.48 -14.18
C LYS A 198 19.40 -29.01 -13.34
N THR A 199 19.31 -30.29 -12.96
CA THR A 199 20.30 -30.95 -12.10
C THR A 199 21.69 -30.87 -12.73
N LYS A 200 21.82 -31.11 -14.03
CA LYS A 200 23.11 -31.05 -14.71
C LYS A 200 23.70 -29.64 -14.70
N LEU A 201 22.89 -28.60 -14.95
CA LEU A 201 23.37 -27.21 -14.87
C LEU A 201 23.81 -26.84 -13.45
N GLU A 202 23.02 -27.20 -12.44
CA GLU A 202 23.33 -26.92 -11.03
C GLU A 202 24.61 -27.64 -10.57
N GLU A 203 24.84 -28.87 -11.04
CA GLU A 203 26.08 -29.63 -10.79
C GLU A 203 27.31 -28.96 -11.41
N GLU A 204 27.20 -28.45 -12.64
CA GLU A 204 28.34 -27.91 -13.39
C GLU A 204 28.73 -26.50 -12.96
N LEU A 205 27.74 -25.68 -12.54
CA LEU A 205 27.92 -24.29 -12.13
C LEU A 205 28.03 -24.10 -10.61
N GLY A 206 27.48 -25.03 -9.82
CA GLY A 206 27.55 -24.96 -8.36
C GLY A 206 26.59 -23.96 -7.71
N HIS A 207 25.58 -23.47 -8.44
CA HIS A 207 24.51 -22.63 -7.92
C HIS A 207 23.14 -23.05 -8.50
N PRO A 208 22.02 -22.68 -7.84
CA PRO A 208 20.67 -23.06 -8.29
C PRO A 208 20.30 -22.50 -9.67
N ILE A 209 19.40 -23.20 -10.36
CA ILE A 209 18.83 -22.78 -11.65
C ILE A 209 17.33 -22.54 -11.52
N HIS A 210 16.92 -21.29 -11.77
CA HIS A 210 15.55 -20.83 -11.51
C HIS A 210 14.71 -20.59 -12.76
N TYR A 211 15.34 -20.50 -13.93
CA TYR A 211 14.69 -20.04 -15.16
C TYR A 211 14.72 -21.07 -16.26
N PHE A 212 13.71 -21.03 -17.13
CA PHE A 212 13.54 -21.98 -18.22
C PHE A 212 13.09 -21.27 -19.51
N ALA A 213 13.45 -21.77 -20.68
CA ALA A 213 12.82 -21.40 -21.95
C ALA A 213 12.26 -22.64 -22.64
N TYR A 214 11.04 -22.56 -23.17
CA TYR A 214 10.43 -23.68 -23.90
C TYR A 214 11.03 -23.79 -25.30
N PRO A 215 11.54 -24.97 -25.72
CA PRO A 215 11.88 -25.23 -27.12
C PRO A 215 10.69 -24.90 -28.03
N GLU A 216 10.95 -24.08 -29.05
CA GLU A 216 9.95 -23.57 -30.00
C GLU A 216 8.71 -22.89 -29.35
N GLY A 217 8.76 -22.53 -28.06
CA GLY A 217 7.65 -21.91 -27.32
C GLY A 217 6.47 -22.84 -26.97
N ASN A 218 6.52 -24.12 -27.36
CA ASN A 218 5.42 -25.08 -27.24
C ASN A 218 5.21 -25.56 -25.79
N ARG A 219 4.01 -25.34 -25.24
CA ARG A 219 3.67 -25.64 -23.84
C ARG A 219 2.16 -25.83 -23.63
N ASP A 220 1.80 -26.51 -22.55
CA ASP A 220 0.44 -26.64 -22.01
C ASP A 220 0.47 -26.66 -20.47
N GLU A 221 -0.68 -26.83 -19.82
CA GLU A 221 -0.74 -26.91 -18.35
C GLU A 221 0.07 -28.07 -17.77
N ARG A 222 0.15 -29.21 -18.48
CA ARG A 222 0.93 -30.37 -18.03
C ARG A 222 2.41 -30.02 -18.01
N VAL A 223 2.94 -29.43 -19.08
CA VAL A 223 4.33 -28.96 -19.13
C VAL A 223 4.61 -27.94 -18.02
N LYS A 224 3.72 -26.96 -17.80
CA LYS A 224 3.87 -25.98 -16.72
C LYS A 224 3.90 -26.61 -15.32
N GLN A 225 3.13 -27.68 -15.08
CA GLN A 225 3.18 -28.43 -13.82
C GLN A 225 4.55 -29.08 -13.60
N TYR A 226 5.15 -29.71 -14.60
CA TYR A 226 6.51 -30.27 -14.48
C TYR A 226 7.55 -29.19 -14.16
N LEU A 227 7.42 -28.00 -14.74
CA LEU A 227 8.31 -26.87 -14.43
C LEU A 227 8.13 -26.39 -12.98
N ALA A 228 6.88 -26.28 -12.52
CA ALA A 228 6.58 -25.90 -11.13
C ALA A 228 7.12 -26.95 -10.14
N GLU A 229 6.96 -28.24 -10.43
CA GLU A 229 7.49 -29.34 -9.61
C GLU A 229 9.03 -29.38 -9.60
N ALA A 230 9.67 -29.03 -10.71
CA ALA A 230 11.13 -28.88 -10.80
C ALA A 230 11.64 -27.61 -10.07
N GLY A 231 10.75 -26.76 -9.57
CA GLY A 231 11.10 -25.56 -8.83
C GLY A 231 11.64 -24.42 -9.70
N TYR A 232 11.22 -24.34 -10.97
CA TYR A 232 11.47 -23.14 -11.77
C TYR A 232 10.55 -22.00 -11.32
N TRP A 233 11.08 -20.78 -11.29
CA TRP A 233 10.38 -19.59 -10.84
C TRP A 233 9.68 -18.85 -11.99
N MET A 234 10.28 -18.88 -13.18
CA MET A 234 9.81 -18.17 -14.35
C MET A 234 10.28 -18.87 -15.64
N ALA A 235 9.44 -18.86 -16.67
CA ALA A 235 9.71 -19.50 -17.95
C ALA A 235 9.35 -18.63 -19.16
N PHE A 236 10.14 -18.73 -20.22
CA PHE A 236 10.06 -17.88 -21.41
C PHE A 236 9.52 -18.62 -22.62
N THR A 237 8.75 -17.88 -23.41
CA THR A 237 8.06 -18.32 -24.61
C THR A 237 8.68 -17.68 -25.85
N MET A 238 8.14 -18.02 -27.03
CA MET A 238 8.40 -17.29 -28.28
C MET A 238 7.26 -16.34 -28.64
N ASP A 239 6.26 -16.17 -27.76
CA ASP A 239 5.13 -15.30 -28.02
C ASP A 239 5.60 -13.84 -28.00
N PRO A 240 5.32 -13.05 -29.05
CA PRO A 240 5.78 -11.68 -29.13
C PRO A 240 5.07 -10.79 -28.11
N GLY A 241 5.85 -10.00 -27.36
CA GLY A 241 5.31 -8.96 -26.50
C GLY A 241 6.26 -8.56 -25.38
N PHE A 242 5.85 -7.53 -24.64
CA PHE A 242 6.56 -7.10 -23.44
C PHE A 242 6.32 -8.07 -22.29
N THR A 243 7.32 -8.19 -21.42
CA THR A 243 7.31 -9.16 -20.32
C THR A 243 6.17 -8.92 -19.32
N GLY A 244 5.81 -7.66 -19.04
CA GLY A 244 4.65 -7.30 -18.20
C GLY A 244 3.30 -7.70 -18.79
N GLN A 245 3.21 -7.90 -20.11
CA GLN A 245 1.97 -8.31 -20.80
C GLN A 245 1.80 -9.83 -20.85
N SER A 246 2.65 -10.57 -20.14
CA SER A 246 2.61 -12.04 -20.11
C SER A 246 1.41 -12.52 -19.27
N PRO A 247 0.83 -13.69 -19.58
CA PRO A 247 -0.27 -14.22 -18.78
C PRO A 247 0.12 -14.51 -17.32
N ASN A 248 1.34 -15.01 -17.11
CA ASN A 248 1.90 -15.38 -15.81
C ASN A 248 3.44 -15.57 -15.96
N LEU A 249 4.11 -15.84 -14.83
CA LEU A 249 5.56 -16.05 -14.77
C LEU A 249 6.04 -17.31 -15.51
N LEU A 250 5.20 -18.31 -15.76
CA LEU A 250 5.57 -19.47 -16.57
C LEU A 250 5.36 -19.25 -18.06
N GLU A 251 4.96 -18.06 -18.49
CA GLU A 251 4.62 -17.77 -19.88
C GLU A 251 5.13 -16.40 -20.32
N VAL A 252 6.36 -16.06 -19.93
CA VAL A 252 6.96 -14.75 -20.21
C VAL A 252 7.23 -14.56 -21.70
N ARG A 253 6.74 -13.46 -22.25
CA ARG A 253 6.86 -13.10 -23.67
C ARG A 253 8.25 -12.56 -24.02
N ARG A 254 8.66 -12.78 -25.27
CA ARG A 254 9.94 -12.29 -25.83
C ARG A 254 9.75 -11.73 -27.23
N PHE A 255 10.63 -10.83 -27.64
CA PHE A 255 10.74 -10.39 -29.03
C PHE A 255 11.86 -11.17 -29.73
N ASN A 256 11.60 -11.64 -30.95
CA ASN A 256 12.67 -12.02 -31.86
C ASN A 256 13.59 -10.82 -32.14
N GLN A 257 14.87 -11.07 -32.36
CA GLN A 257 15.87 -10.03 -32.62
C GLN A 257 15.54 -9.10 -33.80
N PHE A 258 14.80 -9.58 -34.81
CA PHE A 258 14.35 -8.75 -35.94
C PHE A 258 13.40 -7.63 -35.54
N ARG A 259 12.78 -7.73 -34.37
CA ARG A 259 11.86 -6.73 -33.81
C ARG A 259 12.52 -5.82 -32.78
N ILE A 260 13.86 -5.80 -32.71
CA ILE A 260 14.58 -4.97 -31.71
C ILE A 260 14.25 -3.49 -31.81
N THR A 261 14.04 -2.94 -33.00
CA THR A 261 13.65 -1.54 -33.19
C THR A 261 12.31 -1.24 -32.52
N GLU A 262 11.33 -2.13 -32.69
CA GLU A 262 10.02 -2.01 -32.04
C GLU A 262 10.14 -2.14 -30.53
N ALA A 263 10.91 -3.12 -30.07
CA ALA A 263 11.17 -3.35 -28.66
C ALA A 263 11.81 -2.12 -27.98
N ILE A 264 12.79 -1.49 -28.64
CA ILE A 264 13.45 -0.26 -28.17
C ILE A 264 12.47 0.92 -28.10
N ILE A 265 11.65 1.12 -29.14
CA ILE A 265 10.70 2.24 -29.20
C ILE A 265 9.66 2.12 -28.07
N GLY A 266 9.14 0.92 -27.86
CA GLY A 266 8.11 0.66 -26.85
C GLY A 266 8.64 0.48 -25.43
N ALA A 267 9.96 0.36 -25.24
CA ALA A 267 10.55 0.15 -23.92
C ALA A 267 10.17 1.28 -22.94
N ARG A 268 9.45 0.91 -21.88
CA ARG A 268 9.06 1.77 -20.76
C ARG A 268 9.03 0.91 -19.51
N THR A 269 9.99 1.08 -18.62
CA THR A 269 9.90 0.43 -17.33
C THR A 269 9.06 1.30 -16.41
N PHE A 270 8.00 0.69 -15.90
CA PHE A 270 7.20 1.33 -14.87
C PHE A 270 7.98 1.23 -13.56
N THR A 271 8.85 2.21 -13.29
CA THR A 271 9.38 2.42 -11.94
C THR A 271 8.30 3.13 -11.13
N LEU A 272 7.19 2.42 -10.85
CA LEU A 272 6.51 2.70 -9.59
C LEU A 272 7.49 2.25 -8.51
N SER A 273 8.43 3.13 -8.19
CA SER A 273 8.98 3.20 -6.84
C SER A 273 7.79 2.95 -5.93
N ARG A 274 7.82 1.84 -5.18
CA ARG A 274 6.84 1.52 -4.15
C ARG A 274 6.79 2.72 -3.21
N SER A 275 6.02 3.77 -3.50
CA SER A 275 5.49 4.58 -2.43
C SER A 275 4.58 3.60 -1.70
N PRO A 276 4.96 3.15 -0.49
CA PRO A 276 4.16 2.18 0.24
C PRO A 276 2.77 2.77 0.48
N ASP A 277 1.80 1.92 0.81
CA ASP A 277 0.61 2.42 1.48
C ASP A 277 1.06 3.09 2.78
N TYR A 278 0.78 4.38 2.87
CA TYR A 278 0.92 5.14 4.11
C TYR A 278 -0.35 4.93 4.91
N TRP A 279 -0.33 3.96 5.81
CA TRP A 279 -1.43 3.71 6.74
C TRP A 279 -1.52 4.86 7.73
N LEU A 280 -2.68 5.49 7.85
CA LEU A 280 -2.86 6.73 8.59
C LEU A 280 -3.34 6.48 10.03
N ASP A 281 -2.73 7.15 11.01
CA ASP A 281 -3.32 7.30 12.34
C ASP A 281 -4.38 8.42 12.35
N VAL A 282 -5.58 8.09 11.88
CA VAL A 282 -6.74 9.01 11.87
C VAL A 282 -7.28 9.31 13.28
N THR A 283 -6.70 8.73 14.33
CA THR A 283 -7.17 8.88 15.71
C THR A 283 -6.52 10.06 16.45
N GLN A 284 -5.53 10.70 15.83
CA GLN A 284 -4.87 11.88 16.38
C GLN A 284 -5.68 13.15 16.09
N PRO A 285 -5.78 14.10 17.05
CA PRO A 285 -6.34 15.42 16.78
C PRO A 285 -5.63 16.13 15.64
N LEU A 286 -6.32 17.13 15.09
CA LEU A 286 -5.64 18.13 14.29
C LEU A 286 -4.72 18.99 15.17
N ALA A 287 -3.45 19.05 14.77
CA ALA A 287 -2.40 19.80 15.45
C ALA A 287 -1.80 20.85 14.49
N PRO A 288 -2.20 22.13 14.57
CA PRO A 288 -1.55 23.19 13.82
C PRO A 288 -0.18 23.53 14.41
N THR A 289 0.82 23.75 13.56
CA THR A 289 2.15 24.26 13.95
C THR A 289 2.56 25.45 13.08
N ASP A 290 3.43 26.30 13.63
CA ASP A 290 4.01 27.47 12.98
C ASP A 290 5.51 27.49 13.28
N GLU A 291 6.30 27.02 12.33
CA GLU A 291 7.72 26.73 12.52
C GLU A 291 8.57 27.63 11.62
N VAL A 292 9.75 28.06 12.08
CA VAL A 292 10.73 28.82 11.27
C VAL A 292 11.99 27.98 11.14
N ILE A 293 12.31 27.56 9.92
CA ILE A 293 13.48 26.73 9.62
C ILE A 293 14.27 27.41 8.52
N ASP A 294 15.56 27.62 8.76
CA ASP A 294 16.46 28.30 7.83
C ASP A 294 15.90 29.65 7.30
N GLY A 295 15.19 30.39 8.16
CA GLY A 295 14.56 31.68 7.82
C GLY A 295 13.24 31.57 7.04
N VAL A 296 12.76 30.36 6.77
CA VAL A 296 11.48 30.11 6.09
C VAL A 296 10.43 29.74 7.13
N ARG A 297 9.34 30.52 7.20
CA ARG A 297 8.20 30.23 8.07
C ARG A 297 7.21 29.30 7.38
N ILE A 298 6.96 28.14 7.98
CA ILE A 298 6.10 27.07 7.47
C ILE A 298 4.98 26.82 8.49
N LEU A 299 3.74 26.92 8.03
CA LEU A 299 2.56 26.53 8.78
C LEU A 299 2.13 25.13 8.35
N THR A 300 1.87 24.23 9.31
CA THR A 300 1.34 22.90 9.01
C THR A 300 0.14 22.58 9.89
N ILE A 301 -0.71 21.66 9.44
CA ILE A 301 -1.74 21.01 10.24
C ILE A 301 -1.58 19.51 10.03
N ARG A 302 -1.34 18.79 11.13
CA ARG A 302 -1.11 17.34 11.13
C ARG A 302 -2.29 16.60 11.75
N GLY A 303 -2.55 15.37 11.29
CA GLY A 303 -3.55 14.45 11.88
C GLY A 303 -4.91 14.46 11.18
N GLY A 304 -5.89 13.82 11.83
CA GLY A 304 -7.26 13.68 11.33
C GLY A 304 -7.37 12.83 10.05
N ARG A 305 -8.55 12.90 9.42
CA ARG A 305 -8.83 12.23 8.15
C ARG A 305 -8.91 13.24 7.01
N ALA A 306 -8.23 12.96 5.90
CA ALA A 306 -8.33 13.75 4.69
C ALA A 306 -9.48 13.31 3.78
N ALA A 307 -10.08 14.28 3.09
CA ALA A 307 -10.93 14.07 1.93
C ALA A 307 -10.71 15.21 0.91
N THR A 308 -11.04 14.98 -0.34
CA THR A 308 -10.96 16.01 -1.37
C THR A 308 -12.36 16.49 -1.76
N VAL A 309 -12.45 17.73 -2.21
CA VAL A 309 -13.67 18.32 -2.76
C VAL A 309 -13.35 18.87 -4.13
N HIS A 310 -14.08 18.40 -5.14
CA HIS A 310 -14.12 19.02 -6.48
C HIS A 310 -15.46 19.73 -6.64
N ALA A 311 -15.45 21.05 -6.61
CA ALA A 311 -16.67 21.85 -6.57
C ALA A 311 -17.19 22.19 -7.97
N GLU A 312 -18.51 22.32 -8.10
CA GLU A 312 -19.18 22.70 -9.35
C GLU A 312 -18.72 24.06 -9.91
N ARG A 313 -18.25 24.91 -9.00
CA ARG A 313 -17.72 26.25 -9.23
C ARG A 313 -16.54 26.49 -8.31
N ARG A 314 -15.77 27.54 -8.59
CA ARG A 314 -14.68 27.93 -7.70
C ARG A 314 -15.23 28.54 -6.41
N TYR A 315 -14.76 28.08 -5.26
CA TYR A 315 -15.07 28.62 -3.94
C TYR A 315 -13.81 28.88 -3.14
N GLU A 316 -13.88 29.78 -2.16
CA GLU A 316 -12.82 29.95 -1.18
C GLU A 316 -12.68 28.68 -0.33
N VAL A 317 -11.46 28.34 0.07
CA VAL A 317 -11.20 27.15 0.92
C VAL A 317 -11.97 27.24 2.24
N ARG A 318 -12.07 28.43 2.83
CA ARG A 318 -12.87 28.66 4.05
C ARG A 318 -14.34 28.33 3.83
N THR A 319 -14.91 28.75 2.72
CA THR A 319 -16.30 28.45 2.36
C THR A 319 -16.51 26.97 2.14
N LEU A 320 -15.56 26.28 1.51
CA LEU A 320 -15.61 24.82 1.34
C LEU A 320 -15.52 24.10 2.70
N ALA A 321 -14.56 24.48 3.56
CA ALA A 321 -14.42 23.89 4.89
C ALA A 321 -15.70 24.08 5.73
N GLN A 322 -16.32 25.27 5.70
CA GLN A 322 -17.60 25.52 6.36
C GLN A 322 -18.75 24.69 5.76
N ARG A 323 -18.87 24.67 4.43
CA ARG A 323 -19.94 23.93 3.72
C ARG A 323 -19.90 22.44 4.02
N TYR A 324 -18.70 21.87 4.13
CA TYR A 324 -18.49 20.44 4.38
C TYR A 324 -18.16 20.13 5.84
N GLN A 325 -18.30 21.09 6.75
CA GLN A 325 -18.04 20.94 8.20
C GLN A 325 -16.66 20.35 8.52
N ALA A 326 -15.65 20.71 7.73
CA ALA A 326 -14.26 20.31 7.96
C ALA A 326 -13.59 21.23 8.98
N ASP A 327 -12.73 20.66 9.82
CA ASP A 327 -11.99 21.40 10.84
C ASP A 327 -10.75 22.11 10.26
N ALA A 328 -10.23 21.63 9.12
CA ALA A 328 -9.18 22.32 8.37
C ALA A 328 -9.37 22.19 6.87
N GLY A 329 -8.72 23.07 6.10
CA GLY A 329 -8.71 22.98 4.65
C GLY A 329 -7.52 23.69 4.01
N ILE A 330 -7.09 23.17 2.87
CA ILE A 330 -6.08 23.77 2.01
C ILE A 330 -6.55 23.73 0.55
N ASN A 331 -6.04 24.62 -0.30
CA ASN A 331 -6.27 24.51 -1.73
C ASN A 331 -5.72 23.19 -2.26
N GLY A 332 -6.48 22.54 -3.13
CA GLY A 332 -6.03 21.33 -3.80
C GLY A 332 -5.17 21.65 -5.02
N SER A 333 -4.75 20.61 -5.74
CA SER A 333 -3.99 20.78 -6.98
C SER A 333 -4.88 21.30 -8.13
N PHE A 334 -4.40 22.29 -8.88
CA PHE A 334 -4.93 22.73 -10.17
C PHE A 334 -3.89 23.67 -10.82
N PHE A 335 -3.09 23.12 -11.75
CA PHE A 335 -1.87 23.77 -12.23
C PHE A 335 -2.11 25.08 -12.99
N SER A 336 -1.16 26.00 -12.88
CA SER A 336 -1.12 27.23 -13.71
C SER A 336 -0.56 26.92 -15.10
N ILE A 337 -1.35 26.21 -15.93
CA ILE A 337 -0.98 25.94 -17.32
C ILE A 337 -1.46 27.10 -18.21
N PRO A 338 -0.64 27.66 -19.12
CA PRO A 338 -0.95 28.91 -19.82
C PRO A 338 -2.29 28.96 -20.58
N TRP A 339 -2.81 27.81 -21.02
CA TRP A 339 -4.07 27.73 -21.77
C TRP A 339 -5.31 27.47 -20.91
N ILE A 340 -5.14 27.12 -19.64
CA ILE A 340 -6.30 26.89 -18.77
C ILE A 340 -6.75 28.25 -18.23
N ASN A 341 -7.96 28.65 -18.63
CA ASN A 341 -8.56 29.89 -18.17
C ASN A 341 -8.65 29.90 -16.63
N SER A 342 -8.19 31.00 -16.01
CA SER A 342 -8.28 31.24 -14.56
C SER A 342 -9.69 31.12 -13.97
N ALA A 343 -10.74 31.14 -14.80
CA ALA A 343 -12.13 30.93 -14.41
C ALA A 343 -12.65 29.49 -14.62
N SER A 344 -11.84 28.57 -15.17
CA SER A 344 -12.24 27.18 -15.46
C SER A 344 -12.40 26.33 -14.19
N ASN A 345 -13.32 25.38 -14.15
CA ASN A 345 -13.44 24.39 -13.05
C ASN A 345 -12.88 23.01 -13.42
N VAL A 346 -12.25 22.90 -14.60
CA VAL A 346 -11.71 21.65 -15.14
C VAL A 346 -10.43 21.28 -14.39
N MET A 347 -10.36 20.09 -13.82
CA MET A 347 -9.12 19.56 -13.25
C MET A 347 -8.20 19.04 -14.36
N VAL A 348 -6.90 19.03 -14.10
CA VAL A 348 -5.89 18.46 -15.02
C VAL A 348 -5.48 17.10 -14.48
N GLY A 349 -5.58 16.06 -15.31
CA GLY A 349 -5.49 14.67 -14.86
C GLY A 349 -6.78 14.17 -14.21
N PRO A 350 -6.86 12.88 -13.89
CA PRO A 350 -8.04 12.30 -13.26
C PRO A 350 -8.29 12.88 -11.87
N VAL A 351 -9.57 12.99 -11.51
CA VAL A 351 -10.01 13.39 -10.18
C VAL A 351 -11.19 12.53 -9.74
N MET A 352 -11.21 12.18 -8.45
CA MET A 352 -12.35 11.62 -7.75
C MET A 352 -12.39 12.27 -6.38
N ALA A 353 -13.55 12.79 -5.97
CA ALA A 353 -13.68 13.55 -4.73
C ALA A 353 -14.89 13.08 -3.93
N ALA A 354 -14.78 13.12 -2.60
CA ALA A 354 -15.78 12.61 -1.67
C ALA A 354 -17.18 13.20 -1.87
N ASN A 355 -17.28 14.44 -2.36
CA ASN A 355 -18.55 15.15 -2.54
C ASN A 355 -19.39 14.66 -3.74
N HIS A 356 -18.76 14.10 -4.77
CA HIS A 356 -19.47 13.60 -5.96
C HIS A 356 -19.31 12.10 -6.18
N LYS A 357 -18.23 11.46 -5.67
CA LYS A 357 -17.90 10.03 -5.83
C LYS A 357 -17.88 9.55 -7.29
N THR A 358 -17.84 10.47 -8.25
CA THR A 358 -17.71 10.18 -9.67
C THR A 358 -16.26 10.36 -10.06
N PHE A 359 -15.71 9.36 -10.74
CA PHE A 359 -14.40 9.46 -11.37
C PHE A 359 -14.52 10.29 -12.64
N ILE A 360 -13.75 11.37 -12.72
CA ILE A 360 -13.64 12.23 -13.89
C ILE A 360 -12.30 11.92 -14.54
N PRO A 361 -12.26 11.24 -15.70
CA PRO A 361 -11.02 11.03 -16.43
C PRO A 361 -10.49 12.40 -16.85
N GLY A 362 -9.18 12.62 -16.67
CA GLY A 362 -8.51 13.81 -17.15
C GLY A 362 -8.68 13.98 -18.66
N ARG A 363 -8.33 15.16 -19.18
CA ARG A 363 -8.43 15.41 -20.62
C ARG A 363 -7.21 14.85 -21.36
N PRO A 364 -7.39 14.09 -22.45
CA PRO A 364 -6.27 13.49 -23.17
C PRO A 364 -5.21 14.48 -23.67
N GLU A 365 -5.61 15.73 -23.97
CA GLU A 365 -4.66 16.78 -24.36
C GLU A 365 -3.66 17.16 -23.24
N ASP A 366 -4.04 16.95 -21.98
CA ASP A 366 -3.23 17.31 -20.82
C ASP A 366 -2.26 16.17 -20.42
N ASP A 367 -2.50 14.94 -20.90
CA ASP A 367 -1.77 13.72 -20.53
C ASP A 367 -0.26 13.84 -20.71
N LYS A 368 0.19 14.47 -21.80
CA LYS A 368 1.64 14.69 -22.06
C LYS A 368 2.29 15.62 -21.04
N VAL A 369 1.52 16.51 -20.43
CA VAL A 369 2.01 17.53 -19.48
C VAL A 369 2.04 16.99 -18.06
N VAL A 370 1.07 16.13 -17.71
CA VAL A 370 0.95 15.59 -16.36
C VAL A 370 1.47 14.16 -16.20
N ARG A 371 1.86 13.49 -17.28
CA ARG A 371 2.54 12.19 -17.22
C ARG A 371 3.72 12.25 -16.25
N GLY A 372 3.82 11.23 -15.41
CA GLY A 372 4.85 11.09 -14.39
C GLY A 372 4.65 11.96 -13.15
N ARG A 373 3.71 12.92 -13.13
CA ARG A 373 3.40 13.71 -11.93
C ARG A 373 2.74 12.87 -10.83
N PRO A 374 2.79 13.28 -9.56
CA PRO A 374 2.18 12.50 -8.50
C PRO A 374 0.66 12.41 -8.64
N LEU A 375 0.15 11.21 -8.86
CA LEU A 375 -1.24 10.85 -8.60
C LEU A 375 -1.35 10.45 -7.12
N VAL A 376 -2.14 11.21 -6.37
CA VAL A 376 -2.44 10.94 -4.96
C VAL A 376 -3.74 10.15 -4.91
N LEU A 377 -3.70 8.97 -4.28
CA LEU A 377 -4.86 8.14 -3.97
C LEU A 377 -5.11 8.20 -2.46
N LEU A 378 -6.35 8.46 -2.06
CA LEU A 378 -6.78 8.46 -0.66
C LEU A 378 -7.83 7.37 -0.44
N GLY A 379 -7.60 6.56 0.59
CA GLY A 379 -8.53 5.55 1.09
C GLY A 379 -9.15 5.98 2.41
N ARG A 380 -9.70 5.01 3.15
CA ARG A 380 -10.31 5.29 4.47
C ARG A 380 -9.28 5.59 5.55
N ASP A 381 -8.20 4.82 5.53
CA ASP A 381 -7.13 4.79 6.53
C ASP A 381 -5.75 4.64 5.88
N ARG A 382 -5.63 4.92 4.58
CA ARG A 382 -4.37 4.84 3.86
C ARG A 382 -4.25 5.89 2.75
N LEU A 383 -3.02 6.24 2.41
CA LEU A 383 -2.65 7.07 1.25
C LEU A 383 -1.66 6.33 0.36
N ARG A 384 -1.72 6.60 -0.94
CA ARG A 384 -0.70 6.18 -1.89
C ARG A 384 -0.36 7.30 -2.87
N PHE A 385 0.92 7.41 -3.21
CA PHE A 385 1.44 8.36 -4.19
C PHE A 385 2.03 7.56 -5.35
N VAL A 386 1.55 7.73 -6.58
CA VAL A 386 2.06 6.98 -7.73
C VAL A 386 2.32 7.91 -8.92
N PRO A 387 3.37 7.69 -9.72
CA PRO A 387 3.52 8.40 -10.99
C PRO A 387 2.28 8.22 -11.88
N PHE A 388 1.66 9.33 -12.28
CA PHE A 388 0.50 9.29 -13.15
C PHE A 388 0.88 8.80 -14.55
N ASP A 389 0.22 7.74 -15.01
CA ASP A 389 0.34 7.25 -16.37
C ASP A 389 -1.00 7.32 -17.10
N PRO A 390 -1.13 8.19 -18.11
CA PRO A 390 -2.38 8.33 -18.83
C PRO A 390 -2.80 7.08 -19.63
N ASP A 391 -1.86 6.18 -19.96
CA ASP A 391 -2.16 4.98 -20.74
C ASP A 391 -2.92 3.93 -19.91
N THR A 392 -2.71 3.94 -18.58
CA THR A 392 -3.23 2.91 -17.67
C THR A 392 -4.09 3.48 -16.55
N MET A 393 -3.90 4.74 -16.15
CA MET A 393 -4.53 5.37 -14.97
C MET A 393 -5.67 6.34 -15.34
N THR A 394 -6.22 6.23 -16.54
CA THR A 394 -7.41 6.98 -17.00
C THR A 394 -8.72 6.24 -16.77
N GLN A 395 -8.68 5.06 -16.16
CA GLN A 395 -9.86 4.26 -15.80
C GLN A 395 -9.83 3.92 -14.30
N LEU A 396 -10.98 4.05 -13.63
CA LEU A 396 -11.10 3.80 -12.19
C LEU A 396 -10.76 2.36 -11.80
N ASP A 397 -11.07 1.37 -12.64
CA ASP A 397 -10.82 -0.03 -12.32
C ASP A 397 -9.33 -0.35 -12.24
N ASN A 398 -8.50 0.25 -13.09
CA ASN A 398 -7.05 0.13 -13.00
C ASN A 398 -6.54 0.77 -11.70
N LEU A 399 -7.10 1.91 -11.29
CA LEU A 399 -6.76 2.54 -10.02
C LEU A 399 -7.21 1.72 -8.81
N ARG A 400 -8.33 1.01 -8.90
CA ARG A 400 -8.80 0.07 -7.87
C ARG A 400 -7.94 -1.19 -7.78
N GLN A 401 -7.29 -1.60 -8.86
CA GLN A 401 -6.26 -2.65 -8.80
C GLN A 401 -5.04 -2.16 -8.01
N LEU A 402 -4.71 -0.86 -8.07
CA LEU A 402 -3.67 -0.26 -7.25
C LEU A 402 -4.11 -0.16 -5.77
N MET A 403 -5.26 0.48 -5.53
CA MET A 403 -5.80 0.71 -4.19
C MET A 403 -7.32 0.43 -4.17
N PRO A 404 -7.74 -0.79 -3.76
CA PRO A 404 -9.13 -1.23 -3.86
C PRO A 404 -10.15 -0.36 -3.13
N ASP A 405 -9.73 0.29 -2.04
CA ASP A 405 -10.56 1.14 -1.18
C ASP A 405 -10.44 2.64 -1.49
N VAL A 406 -9.93 3.02 -2.67
CA VAL A 406 -9.82 4.42 -3.10
C VAL A 406 -11.16 5.15 -3.02
N THR A 407 -11.18 6.25 -2.25
CA THR A 407 -12.34 7.14 -2.08
C THR A 407 -12.15 8.48 -2.76
N ASP A 408 -10.90 8.94 -2.86
CA ASP A 408 -10.54 10.23 -3.44
C ASP A 408 -9.22 10.09 -4.20
N LEU A 409 -9.05 10.88 -5.27
CA LEU A 409 -7.79 10.97 -6.00
C LEU A 409 -7.65 12.29 -6.74
N PHE A 410 -6.41 12.72 -6.95
CA PHE A 410 -6.07 13.87 -7.77
C PHE A 410 -4.60 13.82 -8.23
N VAL A 411 -4.29 14.47 -9.35
CA VAL A 411 -2.90 14.68 -9.79
C VAL A 411 -2.34 15.97 -9.19
N ALA A 412 -1.20 15.88 -8.50
CA ALA A 412 -0.48 16.97 -7.85
C ALA A 412 0.59 17.61 -8.74
N GLY A 413 1.11 18.76 -8.30
CA GLY A 413 2.17 19.58 -8.89
C GLY A 413 3.38 18.77 -9.39
N LEU A 414 4.12 18.28 -8.40
CA LEU A 414 5.37 17.53 -8.49
C LEU A 414 5.64 16.93 -7.11
N TRP A 415 6.59 15.99 -7.02
CA TRP A 415 7.08 15.54 -5.73
C TRP A 415 8.03 16.58 -5.12
N LEU A 416 7.94 16.76 -3.81
CA LEU A 416 8.87 17.54 -3.02
C LEU A 416 9.78 16.61 -2.21
N VAL A 417 9.19 15.60 -1.59
CA VAL A 417 9.87 14.59 -0.77
C VAL A 417 9.36 13.22 -1.15
N LYS A 418 10.26 12.25 -1.33
CA LYS A 418 9.97 10.82 -1.50
C LYS A 418 10.72 10.01 -0.45
N ASP A 419 10.02 9.22 0.35
CA ASP A 419 10.61 8.34 1.38
C ASP A 419 11.64 9.05 2.29
N GLY A 420 11.30 10.25 2.74
CA GLY A 420 12.12 11.12 3.59
C GLY A 420 13.24 11.85 2.85
N ARG A 421 13.44 11.59 1.54
CA ARG A 421 14.44 12.25 0.71
C ARG A 421 13.84 13.42 -0.06
N ALA A 422 14.40 14.61 0.13
CA ALA A 422 14.10 15.76 -0.71
C ALA A 422 14.51 15.51 -2.17
N LEU A 423 13.65 15.90 -3.12
CA LEU A 423 14.05 15.90 -4.53
C LEU A 423 15.05 17.02 -4.80
N SER A 424 16.04 16.72 -5.65
CA SER A 424 17.01 17.69 -6.15
C SER A 424 16.37 18.68 -7.13
N PRO A 425 17.00 19.86 -7.36
CA PRO A 425 16.53 20.80 -8.38
C PRO A 425 16.36 20.16 -9.77
N ALA A 426 17.29 19.29 -10.19
CA ALA A 426 17.21 18.60 -11.48
C ALA A 426 16.03 17.62 -11.56
N GLU A 427 15.73 16.89 -10.48
CA GLU A 427 14.54 16.04 -10.40
C GLU A 427 13.25 16.87 -10.43
N ILE A 428 13.23 18.03 -9.77
CA ILE A 428 12.08 18.96 -9.78
C ILE A 428 11.86 19.54 -11.19
N ASP A 429 12.94 19.95 -11.87
CA ASP A 429 12.87 20.51 -13.23
C ASP A 429 12.37 19.49 -14.26
N SER A 430 12.58 18.18 -14.01
CA SER A 430 12.10 17.10 -14.88
C SER A 430 10.58 17.06 -15.03
N PHE A 431 9.80 17.58 -14.07
CA PHE A 431 8.34 17.66 -14.13
C PHE A 431 7.82 18.78 -15.05
N ARG A 432 8.72 19.62 -15.59
CA ARG A 432 8.43 20.71 -16.54
C ARG A 432 7.30 21.62 -16.08
N LEU A 433 7.20 21.85 -14.78
CA LEU A 433 6.23 22.77 -14.20
C LEU A 433 6.85 24.16 -14.13
N SER A 434 6.47 25.06 -15.06
CA SER A 434 7.05 26.41 -15.17
C SER A 434 6.98 27.21 -13.86
N SER A 435 5.93 27.00 -13.08
CA SER A 435 5.73 27.68 -11.80
C SER A 435 6.68 27.20 -10.70
N ALA A 436 7.41 26.09 -10.85
CA ALA A 436 8.21 25.49 -9.78
C ALA A 436 9.37 26.38 -9.31
N ALA A 437 9.96 27.15 -10.24
CA ALA A 437 11.07 28.06 -9.98
C ALA A 437 10.66 29.41 -9.36
N GLU A 438 9.38 29.77 -9.42
CA GLU A 438 8.89 31.05 -8.90
C GLU A 438 9.07 31.18 -7.38
N PHE A 439 9.35 32.38 -6.87
CA PHE A 439 9.38 32.64 -5.43
C PHE A 439 8.01 33.12 -4.96
N ARG A 440 7.28 32.28 -4.23
CA ARG A 440 5.95 32.60 -3.68
C ARG A 440 5.58 31.73 -2.49
N PRO A 441 4.51 32.04 -1.74
CA PRO A 441 3.91 31.11 -0.79
C PRO A 441 3.57 29.79 -1.49
N ARG A 442 3.97 28.66 -0.92
CA ARG A 442 3.78 27.32 -1.49
C ARG A 442 2.91 26.47 -0.58
N ALA A 443 1.98 25.72 -1.18
CA ALA A 443 1.15 24.74 -0.50
C ALA A 443 1.64 23.31 -0.79
N PHE A 444 1.54 22.42 0.19
CA PHE A 444 1.87 21.00 0.04
C PHE A 444 0.88 20.10 0.79
N PHE A 445 0.81 18.85 0.34
CA PHE A 445 0.10 17.75 0.98
C PHE A 445 1.05 16.57 1.15
N GLY A 446 0.94 15.83 2.24
CA GLY A 446 1.87 14.75 2.51
C GLY A 446 1.52 13.90 3.73
N VAL A 447 2.51 13.10 4.14
CA VAL A 447 2.49 12.26 5.34
C VAL A 447 3.80 12.47 6.10
N ASP A 448 3.73 12.53 7.42
CA ASP A 448 4.89 12.62 8.29
C ASP A 448 5.43 11.25 8.74
N ASP A 449 6.48 11.26 9.55
CA ASP A 449 7.12 10.08 10.12
C ASP A 449 6.30 9.41 11.25
N GLN A 450 5.18 10.00 11.64
CA GLN A 450 4.22 9.48 12.60
C GLN A 450 2.94 8.97 11.95
N ASP A 451 2.97 8.76 10.63
CA ASP A 451 1.85 8.23 9.86
C ASP A 451 0.61 9.16 9.93
N GLN A 452 0.81 10.47 10.08
CA GLN A 452 -0.25 11.47 10.07
C GLN A 452 -0.32 12.18 8.72
N VAL A 453 -1.54 12.50 8.28
CA VAL A 453 -1.73 13.39 7.14
C VAL A 453 -1.23 14.78 7.51
N VAL A 454 -0.56 15.45 6.56
CA VAL A 454 -0.12 16.83 6.71
C VAL A 454 -0.59 17.68 5.54
N ILE A 455 -1.21 18.82 5.85
CA ILE A 455 -1.37 19.95 4.93
C ILE A 455 -0.51 21.11 5.42
N GLY A 456 0.15 21.83 4.52
CA GLY A 456 1.00 22.94 4.95
C GLY A 456 1.25 23.99 3.89
N VAL A 457 1.65 25.17 4.35
CA VAL A 457 1.95 26.33 3.51
C VAL A 457 3.15 27.11 4.00
N THR A 458 3.92 27.70 3.09
CA THR A 458 4.97 28.66 3.45
C THR A 458 4.39 30.08 3.51
N LYS A 459 4.72 30.83 4.57
CA LYS A 459 4.48 32.27 4.62
C LYS A 459 5.60 33.06 3.95
N THR A 460 6.82 32.53 4.02
CA THR A 460 7.97 33.06 3.27
C THR A 460 7.86 32.64 1.81
N HIS A 461 8.25 33.54 0.90
CA HIS A 461 8.30 33.25 -0.53
C HIS A 461 9.46 32.31 -0.83
N VAL A 462 9.15 31.14 -1.38
CA VAL A 462 10.15 30.12 -1.74
C VAL A 462 9.80 29.48 -3.07
N ASN A 463 10.79 28.91 -3.74
CA ASN A 463 10.57 28.01 -4.86
C ASN A 463 10.38 26.56 -4.38
N ALA A 464 10.02 25.66 -5.30
CA ALA A 464 9.76 24.26 -4.96
C ALA A 464 11.01 23.55 -4.40
N ALA A 465 12.20 23.84 -4.92
CA ALA A 465 13.45 23.23 -4.47
C ALA A 465 13.82 23.60 -3.03
N ILE A 466 13.64 24.87 -2.66
CA ILE A 466 13.85 25.32 -1.27
C ILE A 466 12.85 24.62 -0.36
N LEU A 467 11.55 24.60 -0.70
CA LEU A 467 10.55 23.90 0.11
C LEU A 467 10.90 22.41 0.28
N ALA A 468 11.23 21.71 -0.81
CA ALA A 468 11.62 20.31 -0.79
C ALA A 468 12.76 20.02 0.19
N SER A 469 13.78 20.88 0.24
CA SER A 469 14.93 20.72 1.14
C SER A 469 14.60 20.90 2.63
N LEU A 470 13.50 21.58 2.95
CA LEU A 470 13.10 21.90 4.33
C LEU A 470 12.16 20.86 4.93
N LEU A 471 11.29 20.25 4.13
CA LEU A 471 10.23 19.35 4.60
C LEU A 471 10.76 18.14 5.41
N PRO A 472 11.85 17.44 5.02
CA PRO A 472 12.39 16.35 5.83
C PRO A 472 12.88 16.80 7.22
N LYS A 473 13.28 18.07 7.36
CA LYS A 473 13.76 18.63 8.65
C LYS A 473 12.64 18.78 9.68
N ILE A 474 11.37 18.74 9.24
CA ILE A 474 10.18 18.80 10.10
C ILE A 474 9.41 17.48 10.13
N GLY A 475 10.10 16.37 9.86
CA GLY A 475 9.54 15.02 9.97
C GLY A 475 8.64 14.63 8.80
N ILE A 476 8.63 15.36 7.68
CA ILE A 476 7.80 15.00 6.52
C ILE A 476 8.48 13.90 5.73
N ARG A 477 7.77 12.79 5.55
CA ARG A 477 8.27 11.58 4.86
C ARG A 477 7.91 11.56 3.39
N GLU A 478 6.71 11.98 3.03
CA GLU A 478 6.25 12.03 1.64
C GLU A 478 5.48 13.32 1.43
N ALA A 479 5.77 14.06 0.37
CA ALA A 479 5.08 15.31 0.10
C ALA A 479 5.04 15.67 -1.37
N VAL A 480 3.91 16.24 -1.77
CA VAL A 480 3.65 16.75 -3.11
C VAL A 480 3.28 18.22 -3.07
N LEU A 481 3.67 18.94 -4.12
CA LEU A 481 3.30 20.34 -4.30
C LEU A 481 1.83 20.46 -4.72
N LEU A 482 1.04 21.25 -4.00
CA LEU A 482 -0.33 21.62 -4.38
C LEU A 482 -0.26 22.92 -5.20
N ASP A 483 0.03 22.81 -6.48
CA ASP A 483 0.23 23.98 -7.33
C ASP A 483 -1.08 24.56 -7.84
N SER A 484 -1.84 25.27 -6.99
CA SER A 484 -3.07 25.99 -7.34
C SER A 484 -2.81 27.36 -8.01
N GLY A 485 -1.61 27.56 -8.56
CA GLY A 485 -1.13 28.85 -9.03
C GLY A 485 -0.90 29.83 -7.87
N PHE A 486 -1.48 31.03 -8.01
CA PHE A 486 -1.43 32.10 -7.00
C PHE A 486 -2.48 31.93 -5.88
N SER A 487 -3.25 30.85 -5.84
CA SER A 487 -4.35 30.68 -4.88
C SER A 487 -3.95 29.78 -3.70
N THR A 488 -3.02 30.20 -2.85
CA THR A 488 -2.64 29.45 -1.63
C THR A 488 -3.46 29.93 -0.43
N SER A 489 -4.08 29.03 0.33
CA SER A 489 -4.91 29.31 1.50
C SER A 489 -4.86 28.12 2.44
N LEU A 490 -4.60 28.36 3.72
CA LEU A 490 -4.71 27.37 4.79
C LEU A 490 -5.73 27.86 5.81
N VAL A 491 -6.71 27.03 6.12
CA VAL A 491 -7.83 27.34 7.02
C VAL A 491 -7.86 26.32 8.15
N TYR A 492 -8.10 26.78 9.38
CA TYR A 492 -8.29 25.94 10.56
C TYR A 492 -9.39 26.51 11.44
N ARG A 493 -10.41 25.69 11.75
CA ARG A 493 -11.56 26.03 12.60
C ARG A 493 -12.22 27.37 12.24
N GLY A 494 -12.37 27.61 10.94
CA GLY A 494 -12.96 28.83 10.39
C GLY A 494 -11.99 30.00 10.18
N GLU A 495 -10.82 29.97 10.80
CA GLU A 495 -9.79 31.01 10.70
C GLU A 495 -8.85 30.78 9.51
N ILE A 496 -8.46 31.87 8.84
CA ILE A 496 -7.49 31.84 7.76
C ILE A 496 -6.09 31.98 8.38
N LEU A 497 -5.30 30.91 8.37
CA LEU A 497 -3.95 30.92 8.94
C LEU A 497 -2.92 31.53 7.97
N ALA A 498 -3.14 31.33 6.67
CA ALA A 498 -2.28 31.84 5.63
C ALA A 498 -3.03 31.98 4.29
N THR A 499 -2.59 32.96 3.50
CA THR A 499 -3.07 33.22 2.15
C THR A 499 -1.90 33.71 1.28
N GLY A 500 -1.88 33.32 0.02
CA GLY A 500 -0.78 33.64 -0.90
C GLY A 500 -0.90 35.02 -1.56
N HIS A 501 -2.13 35.50 -1.79
CA HIS A 501 -2.40 36.67 -2.64
C HIS A 501 -3.43 37.65 -2.07
N ALA A 502 -3.88 37.41 -0.84
CA ALA A 502 -4.80 38.31 -0.15
C ALA A 502 -4.15 38.83 1.14
N GLY A 503 -4.79 39.80 1.81
CA GLY A 503 -4.35 40.24 3.13
C GLY A 503 -4.47 39.13 4.19
N PRO A 504 -3.82 39.24 5.36
CA PRO A 504 -3.78 38.19 6.39
C PRO A 504 -5.15 37.62 6.81
N ASN A 505 -6.21 38.42 6.72
CA ASN A 505 -7.58 38.04 7.10
C ASN A 505 -8.52 37.95 5.89
N GLN A 506 -7.97 38.01 4.68
CA GLN A 506 -8.73 37.91 3.44
C GLN A 506 -8.54 36.52 2.83
N PRO A 507 -9.63 35.89 2.39
CA PRO A 507 -9.57 34.61 1.72
C PRO A 507 -8.78 34.72 0.42
N SER A 508 -8.04 33.66 0.09
CA SER A 508 -7.40 33.58 -1.22
C SER A 508 -8.44 33.40 -2.34
N ARG A 509 -7.99 33.56 -3.59
CA ARG A 509 -8.86 33.43 -4.76
C ARG A 509 -9.60 32.07 -4.74
N PRO A 510 -10.88 32.04 -5.19
CA PRO A 510 -11.64 30.82 -5.28
C PRO A 510 -10.94 29.72 -6.11
N VAL A 511 -11.06 28.47 -5.67
CA VAL A 511 -10.52 27.28 -6.34
C VAL A 511 -11.60 26.24 -6.60
N PRO A 512 -11.46 25.43 -7.67
CA PRO A 512 -12.39 24.34 -7.95
C PRO A 512 -12.09 23.08 -7.13
N HIS A 513 -10.92 23.00 -6.50
CA HIS A 513 -10.48 21.81 -5.76
C HIS A 513 -9.84 22.20 -4.42
N ALA A 514 -10.18 21.48 -3.35
CA ALA A 514 -9.65 21.66 -2.01
C ALA A 514 -9.44 20.30 -1.32
N ILE A 515 -8.47 20.25 -0.41
CA ILE A 515 -8.25 19.12 0.49
C ILE A 515 -8.71 19.57 1.88
N LEU A 516 -9.57 18.77 2.50
CA LEU A 516 -10.20 19.04 3.78
C LEU A 516 -9.75 18.01 4.82
N LEU A 517 -9.54 18.43 6.07
CA LEU A 517 -9.26 17.53 7.19
C LEU A 517 -10.38 17.56 8.23
N TYR A 518 -10.70 16.39 8.76
CA TYR A 518 -11.72 16.18 9.79
C TYR A 518 -11.07 15.67 11.08
N ASP A 519 -11.33 16.35 12.20
CA ASP A 519 -10.90 15.92 13.52
C ASP A 519 -11.90 14.91 14.10
N LEU A 520 -11.62 13.62 13.91
CA LEU A 520 -12.49 12.53 14.38
C LEU A 520 -12.60 12.48 15.92
N THR A 521 -11.70 13.16 16.65
CA THR A 521 -11.73 13.19 18.11
C THR A 521 -12.71 14.22 18.67
N ARG A 522 -13.24 15.13 17.83
CA ARG A 522 -14.13 16.21 18.27
C ARG A 522 -15.44 15.71 18.88
N LEU A 523 -15.96 14.59 18.37
CA LEU A 523 -17.15 13.90 18.93
C LEU A 523 -16.96 13.43 20.38
N TRP A 524 -15.71 13.42 20.89
CA TRP A 524 -15.32 12.84 22.18
C TRP A 524 -14.81 13.87 23.19
N ARG A 525 -14.55 15.13 22.77
CA ARG A 525 -13.93 16.18 23.61
C ARG A 525 -14.90 17.23 24.14
N GLU A 526 -16.11 17.30 23.59
CA GLU A 526 -17.09 18.26 24.08
C GLU A 526 -17.56 17.84 25.48
N ASP A 527 -17.49 18.80 26.41
CA ASP A 527 -17.78 18.63 27.83
C ASP A 527 -19.18 18.03 28.05
N PRO A 528 -19.33 16.93 28.82
CA PRO A 528 -20.63 16.36 29.16
C PRO A 528 -21.62 17.38 29.74
N GLN A 529 -21.13 18.44 30.39
CA GLN A 529 -21.98 19.50 30.93
C GLN A 529 -22.56 20.43 29.84
N GLN A 530 -21.91 20.58 28.68
CA GLN A 530 -22.46 21.30 27.53
C GLN A 530 -23.42 20.43 26.70
N GLN A 531 -23.27 19.10 26.71
CA GLN A 531 -24.19 18.17 26.05
C GLN A 531 -25.51 17.96 26.82
N ALA A 532 -25.53 18.17 28.14
CA ALA A 532 -26.76 17.98 28.95
C ALA A 532 -27.91 18.94 28.58
N SER A 533 -27.61 20.10 27.99
CA SER A 533 -28.63 21.07 27.54
C SER A 533 -29.03 20.92 26.07
N ALA A 534 -28.30 20.12 25.27
CA ALA A 534 -28.53 19.98 23.85
C ALA A 534 -28.23 18.56 23.41
N ASN A 535 -29.18 17.65 23.65
CA ASN A 535 -29.77 16.77 22.63
C ASN A 535 -30.25 15.45 23.24
N SER A 536 -31.41 14.99 22.76
CA SER A 536 -32.00 13.70 23.13
C SER A 536 -31.11 12.52 22.72
N PRO A 537 -31.20 11.36 23.41
CA PRO A 537 -30.44 10.13 23.10
C PRO A 537 -30.43 9.69 21.62
N GLY A 538 -31.44 10.07 20.83
CA GLY A 538 -31.50 9.81 19.39
C GLY A 538 -30.39 10.49 18.57
N SER A 539 -29.95 11.69 18.95
CA SER A 539 -28.96 12.45 18.15
C SER A 539 -27.53 11.89 18.27
N GLN A 540 -27.20 11.29 19.42
CA GLN A 540 -25.88 10.69 19.66
C GLN A 540 -25.71 9.40 18.84
N LEU A 541 -26.80 8.68 18.60
CA LEU A 541 -26.81 7.48 17.77
C LEU A 541 -26.88 7.82 16.27
N GLU A 542 -27.58 8.89 15.87
CA GLU A 542 -27.55 9.40 14.49
C GLU A 542 -26.14 9.80 14.02
N GLY A 543 -25.32 10.38 14.92
CA GLY A 543 -23.92 10.69 14.62
C GLY A 543 -23.05 9.47 14.34
N LEU A 544 -23.33 8.33 14.99
CA LEU A 544 -22.65 7.05 14.72
C LEU A 544 -23.09 6.43 13.39
N VAL A 545 -24.36 6.58 13.02
CA VAL A 545 -24.90 6.10 11.74
C VAL A 545 -24.27 6.86 10.56
N GLN A 546 -24.03 8.17 10.69
CA GLN A 546 -23.41 8.99 9.63
C GLN A 546 -21.96 8.59 9.29
N LEU A 547 -21.29 7.83 10.17
CA LEU A 547 -19.92 7.34 9.95
C LEU A 547 -19.88 6.05 9.11
N LEU A 548 -21.02 5.41 8.85
CA LEU A 548 -21.11 4.18 8.05
C LEU A 548 -21.15 4.49 6.53
N PRO A 549 -20.76 3.56 5.64
CA PRO A 549 -20.94 3.71 4.19
C PRO A 549 -22.42 3.89 3.82
N SER A 550 -22.73 4.66 2.78
CA SER A 550 -24.10 5.07 2.42
C SER A 550 -25.11 3.91 2.26
N GLY A 551 -24.68 2.72 1.83
CA GLY A 551 -25.53 1.52 1.74
C GLY A 551 -25.87 0.89 3.10
N ASP A 552 -25.03 1.09 4.11
CA ASP A 552 -25.19 0.55 5.47
C ASP A 552 -25.88 1.53 6.41
N GLN A 553 -25.91 2.83 6.05
CA GLN A 553 -26.57 3.89 6.82
C GLN A 553 -28.08 3.67 6.92
N GLU A 554 -28.75 3.32 5.82
CA GLU A 554 -30.19 3.04 5.78
C GLU A 554 -30.55 1.81 6.63
N VAL A 555 -29.72 0.76 6.58
CA VAL A 555 -29.91 -0.47 7.36
C VAL A 555 -29.70 -0.21 8.85
N ALA A 556 -28.63 0.50 9.20
CA ALA A 556 -28.33 0.88 10.59
C ALA A 556 -29.42 1.82 11.15
N LYS A 557 -29.89 2.79 10.36
CA LYS A 557 -30.96 3.72 10.75
C LYS A 557 -32.29 3.00 10.97
N ALA A 558 -32.72 2.15 10.03
CA ALA A 558 -33.96 1.38 10.15
C ALA A 558 -33.94 0.40 11.34
N GLN A 559 -32.78 -0.22 11.62
CA GLN A 559 -32.60 -1.08 12.79
C GLN A 559 -32.64 -0.28 14.11
N LEU A 560 -31.98 0.88 14.15
CA LEU A 560 -31.95 1.74 15.32
C LEU A 560 -33.34 2.30 15.66
N GLU A 561 -34.08 2.77 14.66
CA GLU A 561 -35.46 3.26 14.82
C GLU A 561 -36.41 2.15 15.29
N SER A 562 -36.28 0.94 14.76
CA SER A 562 -37.09 -0.22 15.14
C SER A 562 -36.85 -0.69 16.59
N ILE A 563 -35.60 -0.59 17.06
CA ILE A 563 -35.19 -0.93 18.44
C ILE A 563 -35.65 0.16 19.42
N LEU A 564 -35.46 1.44 19.07
CA LEU A 564 -35.91 2.58 19.90
C LEU A 564 -37.44 2.67 20.00
N ALA A 565 -38.17 2.22 18.98
CA ALA A 565 -39.62 2.13 19.00
C ALA A 565 -40.17 0.90 19.77
N GLY A 566 -39.29 0.02 20.28
CA GLY A 566 -39.68 -1.20 21.00
C GLY A 566 -40.36 -2.26 20.11
N GLN A 567 -40.24 -2.14 18.79
CA GLN A 567 -40.96 -2.97 17.82
C GLN A 567 -40.21 -4.25 17.42
N ARG A 568 -38.91 -4.36 17.76
CA ARG A 568 -38.08 -5.50 17.34
C ARG A 568 -36.92 -5.74 18.30
N THR A 569 -36.62 -7.01 18.58
CA THR A 569 -35.35 -7.46 19.18
C THR A 569 -34.40 -7.96 18.08
N LEU A 570 -33.09 -7.70 18.24
CA LEU A 570 -32.04 -8.20 17.33
C LEU A 570 -32.18 -9.72 17.16
N LYS A 571 -32.34 -10.19 15.92
CA LYS A 571 -32.47 -11.63 15.65
C LYS A 571 -31.10 -12.31 15.71
N ARG A 572 -31.06 -13.51 16.29
CA ARG A 572 -29.87 -14.35 16.39
C ARG A 572 -29.30 -14.64 14.99
N GLY A 573 -28.05 -14.22 14.73
CA GLY A 573 -27.30 -14.56 13.51
C GLY A 573 -26.98 -13.42 12.55
N GLU A 574 -27.42 -12.18 12.80
CA GLU A 574 -27.03 -11.02 11.97
C GLU A 574 -25.56 -10.64 12.24
N ARG A 575 -24.74 -10.53 11.18
CA ARG A 575 -23.28 -10.24 11.22
C ARG A 575 -22.96 -9.01 10.37
N GLY A 576 -22.04 -8.13 10.81
CA GLY A 576 -21.50 -7.01 10.01
C GLY A 576 -21.08 -5.77 10.83
N PRO A 577 -20.28 -4.84 10.27
CA PRO A 577 -19.73 -3.69 10.99
C PRO A 577 -20.79 -2.72 11.55
N ALA A 578 -21.90 -2.54 10.82
CA ALA A 578 -23.02 -1.71 11.24
C ALA A 578 -23.73 -2.26 12.49
N VAL A 579 -23.87 -3.59 12.58
CA VAL A 579 -24.50 -4.28 13.72
C VAL A 579 -23.63 -4.15 14.99
N VAL A 580 -22.31 -4.27 14.84
CA VAL A 580 -21.35 -4.12 15.94
C VAL A 580 -21.30 -2.67 16.46
N ALA A 581 -21.31 -1.68 15.57
CA ALA A 581 -21.32 -0.27 15.94
C ALA A 581 -22.60 0.13 16.70
N VAL A 582 -23.75 -0.34 16.23
CA VAL A 582 -25.05 -0.13 16.89
C VAL A 582 -25.10 -0.84 18.26
N GLN A 583 -24.59 -2.06 18.37
CA GLN A 583 -24.53 -2.80 19.63
C GLN A 583 -23.61 -2.15 20.68
N LEU A 584 -22.45 -1.63 20.28
CA LEU A 584 -21.55 -0.91 21.18
C LEU A 584 -22.14 0.43 21.65
N GLY A 585 -22.82 1.16 20.75
CA GLY A 585 -23.54 2.39 21.09
C GLY A 585 -24.69 2.17 22.08
N LEU A 586 -25.52 1.15 21.86
CA LEU A 586 -26.61 0.76 22.75
C LEU A 586 -26.13 0.28 24.12
N SER A 587 -25.01 -0.46 24.16
CA SER A 587 -24.41 -0.95 25.42
C SER A 587 -23.93 0.20 26.31
N ARG A 588 -23.37 1.26 25.70
CA ARG A 588 -22.95 2.47 26.42
C ARG A 588 -24.15 3.28 26.94
N LEU A 589 -25.23 3.36 26.16
CA LEU A 589 -26.46 4.06 26.56
C LEU A 589 -27.16 3.33 27.73
N ALA A 590 -27.26 2.00 27.65
CA ALA A 590 -27.80 1.16 28.71
C ALA A 590 -27.00 1.28 30.02
N ALA A 591 -25.67 1.31 29.93
CA ALA A 591 -24.78 1.51 31.08
C ALA A 591 -24.87 2.92 31.67
N GLN A 592 -25.02 3.97 30.84
CA GLN A 592 -25.20 5.36 31.30
C GLN A 592 -26.53 5.58 32.02
N GLN A 593 -27.59 4.89 31.59
CA GLN A 593 -28.93 5.01 32.16
C GLN A 593 -29.25 3.97 33.24
N GLY A 594 -28.33 3.05 33.56
CA GLY A 594 -28.54 1.97 34.53
C GLY A 594 -29.64 0.98 34.12
N ARG A 595 -29.93 0.88 32.82
CA ARG A 595 -31.05 0.13 32.25
C ARG A 595 -30.57 -1.05 31.42
N LEU A 596 -30.16 -2.11 32.11
CA LEU A 596 -29.71 -3.38 31.51
C LEU A 596 -30.82 -4.12 30.75
N ASP A 597 -32.08 -3.77 30.98
CA ASP A 597 -33.25 -4.29 30.28
C ASP A 597 -33.35 -3.83 28.81
N LEU A 598 -32.52 -2.87 28.40
CA LEU A 598 -32.33 -2.47 27.01
C LEU A 598 -31.39 -3.43 26.24
N LEU A 599 -30.71 -4.35 26.93
CA LEU A 599 -29.85 -5.36 26.33
C LEU A 599 -30.65 -6.66 26.07
N PRO A 600 -30.42 -7.38 24.94
CA PRO A 600 -31.23 -8.56 24.63
C PRO A 600 -30.97 -9.72 25.61
N SER A 601 -32.02 -10.21 26.28
CA SER A 601 -31.97 -11.44 27.10
C SER A 601 -32.58 -12.63 26.34
N GLY A 602 -31.82 -13.71 26.15
CA GLY A 602 -32.30 -14.97 25.58
C GLY A 602 -32.67 -16.01 26.67
N PRO A 603 -33.65 -16.91 26.45
CA PRO A 603 -34.21 -17.76 27.52
C PRO A 603 -33.29 -18.87 28.05
N ASP A 604 -32.25 -19.28 27.31
CA ASP A 604 -31.52 -20.54 27.58
C ASP A 604 -29.99 -20.38 27.75
N GLY A 605 -29.48 -19.18 28.02
CA GLY A 605 -28.12 -19.00 28.56
C GLY A 605 -26.93 -19.55 27.75
N VAL A 606 -27.02 -19.72 26.42
CA VAL A 606 -25.92 -20.28 25.59
C VAL A 606 -25.73 -19.48 24.28
N TYR A 607 -24.65 -18.68 24.30
CA TYR A 607 -23.79 -18.12 23.25
C TYR A 607 -24.40 -17.33 22.08
N GLY A 608 -24.03 -16.04 22.06
CA GLY A 608 -24.29 -15.06 20.99
C GLY A 608 -24.17 -13.58 21.41
N ASN A 609 -24.01 -13.25 22.70
CA ASN A 609 -24.16 -11.89 23.23
C ASN A 609 -23.07 -11.46 24.24
N GLU A 610 -21.89 -12.09 24.23
CA GLU A 610 -20.91 -11.94 25.32
C GLU A 610 -20.18 -10.60 25.32
N VAL A 611 -19.93 -9.96 24.18
CA VAL A 611 -19.14 -8.70 24.13
C VAL A 611 -19.92 -7.51 24.69
N ALA A 612 -21.20 -7.35 24.31
CA ALA A 612 -22.04 -6.24 24.74
C ALA A 612 -22.37 -6.31 26.24
N GLN A 613 -22.67 -7.51 26.73
CA GLN A 613 -22.99 -7.74 28.15
C GLN A 613 -21.75 -7.68 29.04
N ALA A 614 -20.60 -8.23 28.59
CA ALA A 614 -19.34 -8.11 29.33
C ALA A 614 -18.87 -6.66 29.43
N VAL A 615 -19.00 -5.85 28.35
CA VAL A 615 -18.66 -4.42 28.37
C VAL A 615 -19.61 -3.64 29.29
N ALA A 616 -20.91 -3.95 29.31
CA ALA A 616 -21.87 -3.32 30.21
C ALA A 616 -21.63 -3.68 31.70
N GLU A 617 -21.34 -4.95 32.01
CA GLU A 617 -21.04 -5.42 33.38
C GLU A 617 -19.70 -4.85 33.90
N LEU A 618 -18.72 -4.65 33.02
CA LEU A 618 -17.44 -4.00 33.34
C LEU A 618 -17.56 -2.50 33.59
N LEU A 619 -18.35 -1.78 32.78
CA LEU A 619 -18.59 -0.35 32.98
C LEU A 619 -19.42 -0.06 34.26
N LEU A 620 -20.22 -1.02 34.72
CA LEU A 620 -20.97 -0.92 35.98
C LEU A 620 -20.11 -1.24 37.22
N THR A 621 -19.10 -2.10 37.10
CA THR A 621 -18.20 -2.45 38.20
C THR A 621 -17.15 -1.37 38.47
N ASP A 622 -16.73 -0.61 37.45
CA ASP A 622 -15.76 0.50 37.59
C ASP A 622 -16.36 1.77 38.22
N ARG A 623 -17.69 1.84 38.38
CA ARG A 623 -18.35 2.86 39.21
C ARG A 623 -18.32 2.56 40.71
N VAL A 624 -18.08 1.30 41.11
CA VAL A 624 -18.06 0.88 42.52
C VAL A 624 -16.66 1.00 43.14
N SER A 625 -15.61 1.08 42.31
CA SER A 625 -14.20 1.21 42.71
C SER A 625 -13.75 2.66 42.98
N GLY A 626 -14.55 3.67 42.64
CA GLY A 626 -14.31 5.08 42.95
C GLY A 626 -14.59 5.42 44.40
N THR A 627 -13.81 4.89 45.35
CA THR A 627 -13.85 5.36 46.74
C THR A 627 -13.24 6.75 46.85
N GLU A 628 -14.10 7.67 47.27
CA GLU A 628 -13.88 9.00 47.82
C GLU A 628 -12.48 9.24 48.43
N SER A 629 -11.82 10.29 47.95
CA SER A 629 -10.78 10.99 48.71
C SER A 629 -11.44 11.69 49.90
N LEU A 630 -11.50 11.02 51.05
CA LEU A 630 -11.82 11.64 52.33
C LEU A 630 -10.64 12.48 52.81
N ALA A 631 -10.79 13.79 52.72
CA ALA A 631 -10.03 14.77 53.48
C ALA A 631 -10.66 14.95 54.88
N GLY A 632 -9.81 15.05 55.91
CA GLY A 632 -10.16 15.66 57.20
C GLY A 632 -10.65 14.70 58.28
N GLY A 633 -9.87 14.59 59.36
CA GLY A 633 -10.25 13.83 60.55
C GLY A 633 -11.24 14.55 61.47
N GLY A 634 -11.64 13.84 62.53
CA GLY A 634 -12.14 14.44 63.77
C GLY A 634 -13.65 14.37 64.01
N GLU A 635 -14.08 13.23 64.56
CA GLU A 635 -15.02 13.06 65.68
C GLU A 635 -16.35 13.84 65.85
N THR A 636 -17.37 13.03 66.21
CA THR A 636 -18.56 13.25 67.09
C THR A 636 -19.91 13.66 66.50
N GLY A 637 -20.95 12.82 66.74
CA GLY A 637 -22.36 13.25 66.86
C GLY A 637 -23.43 12.45 66.09
N SER A 638 -24.04 11.44 66.73
CA SER A 638 -25.31 10.77 66.37
C SER A 638 -26.56 11.68 66.56
N PRO A 639 -27.84 11.26 66.33
CA PRO A 639 -28.48 10.33 65.36
C PRO A 639 -29.83 10.86 64.73
N GLN A 640 -30.50 9.97 63.96
CA GLN A 640 -31.95 9.89 63.64
C GLN A 640 -32.41 10.62 62.34
N THR A 641 -33.14 10.02 61.39
CA THR A 641 -34.25 9.03 61.47
C THR A 641 -34.35 8.12 60.23
N THR A 642 -34.60 6.83 60.46
CA THR A 642 -35.04 5.77 59.52
C THR A 642 -36.50 5.92 59.04
N PRO A 643 -36.92 5.29 57.92
CA PRO A 643 -37.55 3.96 58.02
C PRO A 643 -37.11 2.93 56.95
N THR A 644 -36.67 1.75 57.45
CA THR A 644 -37.07 0.34 57.17
C THR A 644 -37.46 -0.17 55.75
N PRO A 645 -37.33 -1.49 55.49
CA PRO A 645 -36.52 -2.02 54.39
C PRO A 645 -37.33 -2.89 53.39
N LEU A 646 -36.83 -3.04 52.17
CA LEU A 646 -37.28 -4.09 51.25
C LEU A 646 -36.15 -5.10 51.06
N VAL A 647 -36.42 -6.27 51.64
CA VAL A 647 -35.87 -7.62 51.43
C VAL A 647 -34.69 -7.73 50.45
N ALA A 648 -33.56 -8.11 51.03
CA ALA A 648 -32.36 -8.55 50.35
C ALA A 648 -32.63 -9.74 49.42
N GLY A 649 -32.46 -9.53 48.11
CA GLY A 649 -31.89 -10.53 47.22
C GLY A 649 -30.39 -10.26 47.13
N THR A 650 -29.62 -10.82 48.04
CA THR A 650 -28.16 -10.83 47.94
C THR A 650 -27.75 -11.65 46.72
N ALA A 651 -27.49 -10.99 45.59
CA ALA A 651 -26.55 -11.53 44.61
C ALA A 651 -25.15 -11.33 45.19
N THR A 652 -24.75 -12.21 46.10
CA THR A 652 -23.35 -12.41 46.45
C THR A 652 -22.62 -12.77 45.15
N LEU A 653 -21.93 -11.78 44.55
CA LEU A 653 -20.91 -12.03 43.55
C LEU A 653 -19.82 -12.86 44.25
N SER A 654 -19.91 -14.17 44.12
CA SER A 654 -18.89 -15.08 44.63
C SER A 654 -17.56 -14.69 43.97
N ARG A 655 -16.55 -14.39 44.78
CA ARG A 655 -15.16 -14.12 44.37
C ARG A 655 -14.45 -15.37 43.80
N SER A 656 -15.15 -16.24 43.09
CA SER A 656 -14.62 -17.55 42.70
C SER A 656 -14.93 -17.89 41.24
N ARG A 657 -14.06 -17.40 40.35
CA ARG A 657 -13.27 -18.17 39.37
C ARG A 657 -12.63 -17.19 38.39
N PRO A 658 -11.34 -17.36 38.01
CA PRO A 658 -10.82 -16.71 36.82
C PRO A 658 -11.69 -17.12 35.63
N TRP A 659 -12.00 -16.16 34.78
CA TRP A 659 -12.74 -16.41 33.54
C TRP A 659 -11.83 -17.21 32.59
N ASP A 660 -12.13 -18.50 32.38
CA ASP A 660 -11.38 -19.40 31.46
C ASP A 660 -12.05 -19.55 30.07
N GLY A 661 -12.92 -18.62 29.70
CA GLY A 661 -13.69 -18.67 28.45
C GLY A 661 -12.92 -18.16 27.23
N VAL A 662 -12.76 -19.00 26.21
CA VAL A 662 -12.19 -18.62 24.89
C VAL A 662 -13.26 -17.93 24.04
N LEU A 663 -13.07 -16.64 23.75
CA LEU A 663 -13.91 -15.86 22.84
C LEU A 663 -13.68 -16.32 21.39
N ARG A 664 -14.72 -16.89 20.75
CA ARG A 664 -14.70 -17.15 19.30
C ARG A 664 -15.40 -16.03 18.55
N VAL A 665 -14.61 -15.22 17.84
CA VAL A 665 -15.10 -14.09 17.04
C VAL A 665 -14.76 -14.35 15.58
N ASP A 666 -15.75 -14.80 14.79
CA ASP A 666 -15.50 -15.27 13.41
C ASP A 666 -15.23 -14.16 12.37
N ALA A 667 -15.23 -12.87 12.70
CA ALA A 667 -15.16 -11.81 11.68
C ALA A 667 -14.77 -10.41 12.16
N ILE A 668 -13.95 -10.27 13.19
CA ILE A 668 -13.36 -8.96 13.55
C ILE A 668 -11.85 -9.11 13.52
N ASP A 669 -11.16 -8.18 12.85
CA ASP A 669 -9.70 -8.09 12.90
C ASP A 669 -9.27 -8.07 14.37
N ALA A 670 -8.48 -9.09 14.77
CA ALA A 670 -8.04 -9.27 16.14
C ALA A 670 -7.30 -8.04 16.69
N GLN A 671 -6.63 -7.28 15.81
CA GLN A 671 -5.97 -6.02 16.21
C GLN A 671 -6.97 -4.89 16.44
N LEU A 672 -8.05 -4.81 15.67
CA LEU A 672 -9.10 -3.81 15.87
C LEU A 672 -9.85 -4.09 17.17
N LEU A 673 -10.16 -5.36 17.45
CA LEU A 673 -10.81 -5.77 18.70
C LEU A 673 -9.91 -5.49 19.91
N GLN A 674 -8.62 -5.83 19.82
CA GLN A 674 -7.66 -5.56 20.90
C GLN A 674 -7.50 -4.06 21.17
N ARG A 675 -7.41 -3.23 20.13
CA ARG A 675 -7.32 -1.76 20.27
C ARG A 675 -8.60 -1.11 20.79
N LEU A 676 -9.76 -1.69 20.49
CA LEU A 676 -11.04 -1.26 21.06
C LEU A 676 -11.14 -1.60 22.55
N LEU A 677 -10.64 -2.77 22.96
CA LEU A 677 -10.65 -3.25 24.35
C LEU A 677 -9.64 -2.51 25.25
N GLU A 678 -8.42 -2.26 24.78
CA GLU A 678 -7.40 -1.49 25.52
C GLU A 678 -7.85 -0.04 25.78
N ARG A 679 -8.68 0.53 24.90
CA ARG A 679 -9.17 1.92 24.99
C ARG A 679 -10.39 2.14 25.90
N VAL A 680 -11.03 1.07 26.38
CA VAL A 680 -12.00 1.12 27.50
C VAL A 680 -11.36 0.72 28.85
N ASN A 681 -10.03 0.74 28.91
CA ASN A 681 -9.21 0.50 30.12
C ASN A 681 -9.39 -0.90 30.73
N LEU A 682 -9.63 -1.88 29.88
CA LEU A 682 -9.69 -3.29 30.23
C LEU A 682 -8.34 -3.95 30.01
N ALA A 683 -7.73 -4.50 31.08
CA ALA A 683 -6.44 -5.18 30.96
C ALA A 683 -6.56 -6.47 30.11
N PRO A 684 -5.60 -6.79 29.22
CA PRO A 684 -5.73 -7.88 28.24
C PRO A 684 -5.64 -9.31 28.83
N ALA A 685 -5.65 -9.49 30.14
CA ALA A 685 -5.04 -10.64 30.79
C ALA A 685 -5.82 -11.97 30.70
N SER A 686 -6.88 -12.09 29.91
CA SER A 686 -7.61 -13.37 29.78
C SER A 686 -8.29 -13.64 28.43
N VAL A 687 -8.04 -12.84 27.39
CA VAL A 687 -8.60 -13.15 26.05
C VAL A 687 -7.56 -13.92 25.22
N LEU A 688 -7.56 -15.25 25.37
CA LEU A 688 -6.86 -16.14 24.44
C LEU A 688 -7.60 -16.15 23.09
N VAL A 689 -7.02 -15.51 22.08
CA VAL A 689 -7.46 -15.63 20.68
C VAL A 689 -6.71 -16.81 20.07
N ASP A 690 -7.36 -17.97 19.98
CA ASP A 690 -6.81 -19.13 19.29
C ASP A 690 -7.06 -19.03 17.78
N THR A 691 -5.99 -18.85 16.99
CA THR A 691 -6.04 -18.79 15.52
C THR A 691 -5.56 -20.09 14.86
N ARG A 692 -5.28 -21.16 15.60
CA ARG A 692 -4.80 -22.43 15.04
C ARG A 692 -5.96 -23.39 14.73
N LEU A 693 -6.37 -23.44 13.46
CA LEU A 693 -7.09 -24.59 12.91
C LEU A 693 -6.08 -25.65 12.44
N GLU A 694 -5.50 -26.41 13.37
CA GLU A 694 -5.15 -27.81 13.06
C GLU A 694 -6.33 -28.68 13.48
N ARG A 695 -6.91 -29.42 12.53
CA ARG A 695 -7.99 -30.36 12.82
C ARG A 695 -7.48 -31.44 13.79
N PRO A 696 -8.05 -31.59 15.00
CA PRO A 696 -7.76 -32.76 15.81
C PRO A 696 -8.48 -33.95 15.17
N THR A 697 -7.72 -34.90 14.65
CA THR A 697 -8.22 -36.25 14.37
C THR A 697 -8.26 -36.99 15.71
N TRP A 698 -9.45 -37.36 16.17
CA TRP A 698 -9.61 -38.39 17.22
C TRP A 698 -10.71 -39.39 16.81
N PRO A 699 -10.56 -40.67 17.21
CA PRO A 699 -11.22 -41.81 16.60
C PRO A 699 -12.64 -41.98 17.15
N LEU A 700 -13.60 -42.15 16.25
CA LEU A 700 -14.98 -42.49 16.59
C LEU A 700 -15.06 -43.96 17.01
N GLU A 701 -14.97 -44.24 18.31
CA GLU A 701 -15.61 -45.43 18.88
C GLU A 701 -17.12 -45.27 18.82
N ARG A 702 -17.75 -45.91 17.83
CA ARG A 702 -19.20 -46.11 17.80
C ARG A 702 -19.52 -47.45 18.46
N LYS A 703 -20.28 -47.42 19.57
CA LYS A 703 -21.15 -48.54 19.95
C LYS A 703 -22.63 -48.16 19.77
N PRO A 704 -23.49 -49.14 19.45
CA PRO A 704 -24.66 -48.92 18.62
C PRO A 704 -25.96 -49.03 19.43
N THR A 705 -26.98 -48.28 19.01
CA THR A 705 -28.37 -48.68 19.27
C THR A 705 -29.23 -48.47 18.02
N ARG A 706 -29.70 -49.62 17.53
CA ARG A 706 -30.69 -49.85 16.47
C ARG A 706 -32.04 -49.18 16.74
N LYS A 707 -32.72 -48.78 15.65
CA LYS A 707 -34.04 -49.26 15.17
C LYS A 707 -34.28 -48.67 13.77
N LEU A 708 -34.05 -49.43 12.69
CA LEU A 708 -35.03 -50.19 11.88
C LEU A 708 -36.12 -49.28 11.25
N LEU A 709 -35.97 -48.83 9.98
CA LEU A 709 -36.46 -49.39 8.68
C LEU A 709 -37.71 -48.62 8.18
N PRO A 710 -38.14 -48.69 6.89
CA PRO A 710 -37.46 -48.95 5.60
C PRO A 710 -37.76 -47.85 4.53
N ARG A 711 -36.87 -47.53 3.57
CA ARG A 711 -36.71 -48.13 2.22
C ARG A 711 -37.94 -48.06 1.28
N ALA A 712 -37.93 -47.15 0.30
CA ALA A 712 -38.44 -47.25 -1.08
C ALA A 712 -38.27 -45.85 -1.73
N ALA A 713 -37.34 -45.64 -2.67
CA ALA A 713 -37.46 -45.93 -4.10
C ALA A 713 -38.20 -44.82 -4.87
N LEU A 714 -37.55 -44.39 -5.96
CA LEU A 714 -38.06 -43.81 -7.20
C LEU A 714 -37.67 -42.34 -7.49
N ASP A 715 -37.07 -42.24 -8.68
CA ASP A 715 -36.69 -41.13 -9.57
C ASP A 715 -35.51 -40.22 -9.22
#